data_AF-A0A3M2CP51-F1
#
_entry.id   AF-A0A3M2CP51-F1
#
_cell.length_a   1.000
_cell.length_b   1.000
_cell.length_c   1.000
_cell.angle_alpha   90.00
_cell.angle_beta   90.00
_cell.angle_gamma   90.00
#
_symmetry.space_group_name_H-M   'P 1'
#
loop_
_entity.id
_entity.type
_entity.pdbx_description
1 polymer ?
#
loop_
_entity_poly.entity_id
_entity_poly.type
_entity_poly.pdbx_seq_one_letter_code
_entity_poly.pdbx_strand_id
1 'polypeptide(L)'
;MITTPPAKGWIDRFLGPAAAEGGPFALLGLPHEVSSHAQIADAVRRRLQAVDAHPLRLTPEADEVRLAIHTAAAQLADPALRTELAKRFPPGKPAAMPRAWQTHLRRLTPQLKARARHIIGASGGWNRKAKTRLAMIARQHRISAIDLVREIRPRPSSAATRAIKAPAPPPPIPWPVPSGRAWLTIHALLLVLLAVISGVTIAELLRPAPPPPKPSVRASSPSEPKPTLSAPPIRSEFAHFSAMEQELANAARSAQATPEEAGRRAARVLAAFLDNWTQIPADARARLVARLAWFAAPDRAGQQAGPALSAAAPTPAARAMADTIKTFAASEPMPQPDPAAIDRPLIERLRAALDEPAGHPPAWWQSWTEAVRACTGVRQDERETLILQACTHIISRPSATRDTVGPIARVLAASVPWRAGDPSRVWLLQRLEDPDMDPDALAAFVRVLATEVSVPGINPADTLPSAPTMARRERLADALRAAWSDLRPPPTPLEAELIDAFRAALTDTPDVSDPLSTMRAIEHLVRLNAAAALEHAGDDQAAAERIADAFIPLATRDPVPSPPTDPTLGIQLLNASSDDQAADILREIARNPLSAGNADALVETAVLGRSRDVREQARQIVLINESEPLILLALERRIRDRTRGTVLALAEQVLGSAPPNDDPNREQHLREALLIRAAERSPGIPSDLRYLELQIDEHLAARAGLPTGEPAPVSIAALIESLTNELTAAGVVASVPASAPITLGTAPALAARQRELVKLIAMAMHEETALWKPLTDVVLADLERDWRSATTASEQVLAAQRAEARLWLLRLEGLP
;
A
#
# COMPACT_ATOMS: atom_id res chain seq x y z
N MET A 1 31.47 29.66 -10.12
CA MET A 1 30.32 29.84 -11.03
C MET A 1 30.32 28.66 -11.98
N ILE A 2 29.33 27.77 -11.87
CA ILE A 2 29.09 26.67 -12.82
C ILE A 2 27.71 26.96 -13.41
N THR A 3 27.67 27.30 -14.69
CA THR A 3 26.43 27.55 -15.45
C THR A 3 25.84 26.21 -15.89
N THR A 4 24.73 25.79 -15.28
CA THR A 4 23.99 24.58 -15.67
C THR A 4 23.14 24.86 -16.93
N PRO A 5 23.20 24.02 -17.99
CA PRO A 5 22.40 24.21 -19.21
C PRO A 5 20.94 23.68 -19.08
N PRO A 6 20.01 24.11 -19.96
CA PRO A 6 18.56 23.87 -19.83
C PRO A 6 18.06 22.53 -20.42
N ALA A 7 16.98 21.97 -19.84
CA ALA A 7 16.04 20.91 -20.27
C ALA A 7 16.58 19.55 -20.80
N LYS A 8 17.68 19.51 -21.56
CA LYS A 8 18.45 18.27 -21.82
C LYS A 8 18.84 17.57 -20.50
N GLY A 9 18.96 18.33 -19.41
CA GLY A 9 19.64 17.90 -18.19
C GLY A 9 18.97 16.83 -17.32
N TRP A 10 17.72 16.41 -17.55
CA TRP A 10 17.12 15.34 -16.73
C TRP A 10 17.06 14.01 -17.47
N ILE A 11 16.58 13.97 -18.72
CA ILE A 11 16.62 12.74 -19.53
C ILE A 11 18.07 12.29 -19.72
N ASP A 12 19.00 13.22 -20.01
CA ASP A 12 20.43 12.92 -20.09
C ASP A 12 20.96 12.37 -18.76
N ARG A 13 20.55 12.96 -17.63
CA ARG A 13 20.98 12.53 -16.30
C ARG A 13 20.47 11.15 -15.89
N PHE A 14 19.22 10.81 -16.21
CA PHE A 14 18.61 9.54 -15.81
C PHE A 14 18.85 8.41 -16.82
N LEU A 15 18.86 8.71 -18.12
CA LEU A 15 18.86 7.71 -19.20
C LEU A 15 20.05 7.85 -20.16
N GLY A 16 20.90 8.86 -19.98
CA GLY A 16 22.08 9.13 -20.79
C GLY A 16 21.82 10.04 -22.00
N PRO A 17 22.89 10.58 -22.61
CA PRO A 17 22.78 11.58 -23.67
C PRO A 17 22.12 11.03 -24.93
N ALA A 18 22.33 9.74 -25.22
CA ALA A 18 21.70 9.06 -26.34
C ALA A 18 20.16 9.10 -26.26
N ALA A 19 19.59 8.93 -25.06
CA ALA A 19 18.13 9.00 -24.86
C ALA A 19 17.58 10.43 -25.03
N ALA A 20 18.40 11.46 -24.78
CA ALA A 20 18.00 12.86 -24.90
C ALA A 20 18.02 13.39 -26.35
N GLU A 21 18.72 12.74 -27.27
CA GLU A 21 19.02 13.30 -28.60
C GLU A 21 18.25 12.70 -29.78
N GLY A 22 17.55 11.57 -29.60
CA GLY A 22 16.88 10.86 -30.71
C GLY A 22 15.36 10.75 -30.61
N GLY A 23 14.70 11.66 -29.89
CA GLY A 23 13.23 11.69 -29.81
C GLY A 23 12.61 10.45 -29.14
N PRO A 24 11.34 10.11 -29.46
CA PRO A 24 10.61 9.01 -28.82
C PRO A 24 11.29 7.64 -28.96
N PHE A 25 11.91 7.36 -30.12
CA PHE A 25 12.63 6.10 -30.36
C PHE A 25 13.86 5.97 -29.45
N ALA A 26 14.70 7.00 -29.37
CA ALA A 26 15.88 6.95 -28.51
C ALA A 26 15.53 7.00 -27.02
N LEU A 27 14.48 7.73 -26.64
CA LEU A 27 13.99 7.75 -25.27
C LEU A 27 13.61 6.33 -24.79
N LEU A 28 12.94 5.56 -25.64
CA LEU A 28 12.61 4.15 -25.37
C LEU A 28 13.76 3.19 -25.66
N GLY A 29 14.79 3.61 -26.39
CA GLY A 29 15.88 2.73 -26.82
C GLY A 29 15.43 1.71 -27.88
N LEU A 30 14.46 2.10 -28.72
CA LEU A 30 13.94 1.27 -29.81
C LEU A 30 14.57 1.66 -31.16
N PRO A 31 14.72 0.69 -32.09
CA PRO A 31 14.97 1.00 -33.49
C PRO A 31 13.74 1.70 -34.11
N HIS A 32 13.91 2.35 -35.26
CA HIS A 32 12.81 3.01 -35.98
C HIS A 32 11.82 2.00 -36.60
N GLU A 33 12.27 0.77 -36.78
CA GLU A 33 11.46 -0.37 -37.23
C GLU A 33 10.92 -1.11 -36.00
N VAL A 34 9.79 -0.65 -35.46
CA VAL A 34 9.10 -1.33 -34.36
C VAL A 34 7.99 -2.20 -34.93
N SER A 35 8.12 -3.51 -34.79
CA SER A 35 7.23 -4.50 -35.44
C SER A 35 5.99 -4.83 -34.63
N SER A 36 5.95 -4.53 -33.33
CA SER A 36 4.82 -4.89 -32.46
C SER A 36 4.63 -3.95 -31.27
N HIS A 37 3.42 -3.95 -30.70
CA HIS A 37 3.12 -3.23 -29.45
C HIS A 37 3.88 -3.83 -28.24
N ALA A 38 4.11 -5.15 -28.23
CA ALA A 38 4.88 -5.84 -27.20
C ALA A 38 6.30 -5.27 -27.05
N GLN A 39 6.98 -4.99 -28.18
CA GLN A 39 8.30 -4.35 -28.16
C GLN A 39 8.29 -2.96 -27.49
N ILE A 40 7.22 -2.19 -27.67
CA ILE A 40 7.06 -0.87 -27.04
C ILE A 40 6.89 -1.04 -25.53
N ALA A 41 6.01 -1.96 -25.10
CA ALA A 41 5.79 -2.26 -23.69
C ALA A 41 7.07 -2.73 -22.99
N ASP A 42 7.85 -3.62 -23.62
CA ASP A 42 9.14 -4.08 -23.11
C ASP A 42 10.16 -2.94 -22.97
N ALA A 43 10.21 -2.05 -23.96
CA ALA A 43 11.07 -0.88 -23.92
C ALA A 43 10.69 0.08 -22.78
N VAL A 44 9.39 0.32 -22.57
CA VAL A 44 8.88 1.12 -21.44
C VAL A 44 9.31 0.50 -20.11
N ARG A 45 9.07 -0.79 -19.91
CA ARG A 45 9.45 -1.50 -18.67
C ARG A 45 10.94 -1.35 -18.38
N ARG A 46 11.81 -1.59 -19.38
CA ARG A 46 13.27 -1.43 -19.23
C ARG A 46 13.68 0.00 -18.88
N ARG A 47 13.05 1.01 -19.48
CA ARG A 47 13.36 2.42 -19.20
C ARG A 47 12.87 2.88 -17.84
N LEU A 48 11.68 2.45 -17.40
CA LEU A 48 11.19 2.73 -16.06
C LEU A 48 12.09 2.08 -15.00
N GLN A 49 12.49 0.82 -15.20
CA GLN A 49 13.47 0.15 -14.34
C GLN A 49 14.80 0.91 -14.26
N ALA A 50 15.29 1.49 -15.36
CA ALA A 50 16.49 2.31 -15.35
C ALA A 50 16.32 3.61 -14.52
N VAL A 51 15.15 4.26 -14.60
CA VAL A 51 14.83 5.42 -13.75
C VAL A 51 14.73 5.01 -12.27
N ASP A 52 14.13 3.86 -11.97
CA ASP A 52 13.96 3.35 -10.61
C ASP A 52 15.27 2.85 -9.99
N ALA A 53 16.23 2.39 -10.81
CA ALA A 53 17.58 2.06 -10.35
C ALA A 53 18.42 3.32 -10.07
N HIS A 54 18.02 4.50 -10.57
CA HIS A 54 18.81 5.72 -10.44
C HIS A 54 18.76 6.29 -9.00
N PRO A 55 19.86 6.85 -8.44
CA PRO A 55 19.88 7.40 -7.07
C PRO A 55 18.86 8.52 -6.79
N LEU A 56 18.37 9.18 -7.84
CA LEU A 56 17.38 10.25 -7.76
C LEU A 56 15.95 9.82 -8.10
N ARG A 57 15.64 8.51 -8.05
CA ARG A 57 14.32 7.97 -8.42
C ARG A 57 13.11 8.60 -7.69
N LEU A 58 13.31 9.23 -6.53
CA LEU A 58 12.25 9.86 -5.73
C LEU A 58 12.16 11.38 -5.91
N THR A 59 12.86 11.96 -6.89
CA THR A 59 12.78 13.40 -7.13
C THR A 59 11.72 13.74 -8.18
N PRO A 60 11.14 14.96 -8.16
CA PRO A 60 10.18 15.39 -9.18
C PRO A 60 10.71 15.27 -10.62
N GLU A 61 12.02 15.42 -10.82
CA GLU A 61 12.65 15.23 -12.13
C GLU A 61 12.54 13.79 -12.62
N ALA A 62 12.57 12.79 -11.72
CA ALA A 62 12.34 11.39 -12.09
C ALA A 62 10.90 11.18 -12.59
N ASP A 63 9.92 11.84 -11.96
CA ASP A 63 8.51 11.77 -12.38
C ASP A 63 8.30 12.37 -13.77
N GLU A 64 8.97 13.48 -14.09
CA GLU A 64 8.97 14.07 -15.42
C GLU A 64 9.58 13.11 -16.48
N VAL A 65 10.63 12.36 -16.12
CA VAL A 65 11.22 11.34 -17.02
C VAL A 65 10.26 10.16 -17.20
N ARG A 66 9.58 9.68 -16.15
CA ARG A 66 8.55 8.64 -16.25
C ARG A 66 7.41 9.08 -17.17
N LEU A 67 6.94 10.31 -17.01
CA LEU A 67 5.91 10.89 -17.86
C LEU A 67 6.36 10.98 -19.33
N ALA A 68 7.61 11.38 -19.57
CA ALA A 68 8.19 11.42 -20.92
C ALA A 68 8.26 10.02 -21.55
N ILE A 69 8.65 8.98 -20.80
CA ILE A 69 8.67 7.58 -21.25
C ILE A 69 7.27 7.13 -21.67
N HIS A 70 6.25 7.34 -20.84
CA HIS A 70 4.87 6.96 -21.16
C HIS A 70 4.31 7.75 -22.35
N THR A 71 4.63 9.04 -22.46
CA THR A 71 4.22 9.87 -23.60
C THR A 71 4.84 9.36 -24.90
N ALA A 72 6.13 9.00 -24.91
CA ALA A 72 6.79 8.41 -26.07
C ALA A 72 6.16 7.06 -26.45
N ALA A 73 5.81 6.23 -25.47
CA ALA A 73 5.16 4.95 -25.70
C ALA A 73 3.79 5.11 -26.36
N ALA A 74 2.96 6.03 -25.85
CA ALA A 74 1.66 6.34 -26.43
C ALA A 74 1.79 6.83 -27.88
N GLN A 75 2.80 7.67 -28.17
CA GLN A 75 3.06 8.15 -29.52
C GLN A 75 3.50 7.04 -30.48
N LEU A 76 4.36 6.12 -30.03
CA LEU A 76 4.80 5.00 -30.87
C LEU A 76 3.73 3.91 -30.98
N ALA A 77 2.78 3.81 -30.05
CA ALA A 77 1.70 2.83 -30.13
C ALA A 77 0.82 3.03 -31.38
N ASP A 78 0.59 4.28 -31.79
CA ASP A 78 -0.12 4.63 -33.03
C ASP A 78 0.76 4.37 -34.28
N PRO A 79 0.37 3.45 -35.19
CA PRO A 79 1.13 3.13 -36.40
C PRO A 79 1.33 4.31 -37.37
N ALA A 80 0.36 5.22 -37.45
CA ALA A 80 0.43 6.37 -38.36
C ALA A 80 1.44 7.39 -37.84
N LEU A 81 1.33 7.74 -36.56
CA LEU A 81 2.25 8.67 -35.89
C LEU A 81 3.67 8.09 -35.81
N ARG A 82 3.82 6.79 -35.57
CA ARG A 82 5.12 6.09 -35.61
C ARG A 82 5.81 6.29 -36.96
N THR A 83 5.08 6.15 -38.06
CA THR A 83 5.62 6.33 -39.42
C THR A 83 6.08 7.78 -39.65
N GLU A 84 5.31 8.76 -39.19
CA GLU A 84 5.67 10.17 -39.27
C GLU A 84 6.90 10.52 -38.42
N LEU A 85 6.93 10.00 -37.18
CA LEU A 85 8.06 10.19 -36.27
C LEU A 85 9.34 9.54 -36.83
N ALA A 86 9.26 8.36 -37.45
CA ALA A 86 10.42 7.71 -38.07
C ALA A 86 11.01 8.55 -39.22
N LYS A 87 10.16 9.26 -39.98
CA LYS A 87 10.62 10.23 -41.00
C LYS A 87 11.26 11.47 -40.38
N ARG A 88 10.70 11.95 -39.27
CA ARG A 88 11.15 13.17 -38.58
C ARG A 88 12.44 12.97 -37.79
N PHE A 89 12.68 11.76 -37.29
CA PHE A 89 13.83 11.39 -36.49
C PHE A 89 14.60 10.27 -37.23
N PRO A 90 15.39 10.57 -38.27
CA PRO A 90 16.13 9.53 -38.98
C PRO A 90 17.26 8.93 -38.12
N PRO A 91 17.56 7.63 -38.26
CA PRO A 91 18.62 6.98 -37.48
C PRO A 91 19.98 7.65 -37.68
N GLY A 92 20.74 7.80 -36.60
CA GLY A 92 22.12 8.31 -36.62
C GLY A 92 22.26 9.83 -36.77
N LYS A 93 21.16 10.59 -36.92
CA LYS A 93 21.22 12.06 -36.89
C LYS A 93 20.64 12.56 -35.57
N PRO A 94 21.43 13.27 -34.74
CA PRO A 94 20.89 13.91 -33.54
C PRO A 94 19.84 14.94 -33.99
N ALA A 95 18.58 14.65 -33.71
CA ALA A 95 17.49 15.53 -34.04
C ALA A 95 17.33 16.51 -32.87
N ALA A 96 17.42 17.81 -33.15
CA ALA A 96 17.05 18.79 -32.15
C ALA A 96 15.60 18.51 -31.71
N MET A 97 15.43 18.26 -30.40
CA MET A 97 14.13 17.98 -29.79
C MET A 97 13.08 18.98 -30.30
N PRO A 98 11.84 18.56 -30.62
CA PRO A 98 10.80 19.49 -31.06
C PRO A 98 10.67 20.67 -30.09
N ARG A 99 10.42 21.88 -30.61
CA ARG A 99 10.26 23.11 -29.77
C ARG A 99 9.19 22.98 -28.67
N ALA A 100 8.26 22.03 -28.79
CA ALA A 100 7.26 21.72 -27.77
C ALA A 100 7.84 20.99 -26.53
N TRP A 101 9.01 20.37 -26.68
CA TRP A 101 9.71 19.61 -25.62
C TRP A 101 10.94 20.37 -25.10
N GLN A 102 11.46 21.31 -25.89
CA GLN A 102 12.31 22.36 -25.35
C GLN A 102 11.41 23.22 -24.47
N THR A 103 11.58 23.19 -23.14
CA THR A 103 11.03 24.22 -22.26
C THR A 103 11.73 25.53 -22.61
N HIS A 104 11.34 26.14 -23.73
CA HIS A 104 11.68 27.52 -24.00
C HIS A 104 11.11 28.30 -22.83
N LEU A 105 11.99 29.02 -22.15
CA LEU A 105 11.63 30.11 -21.27
C LEU A 105 10.73 31.07 -22.05
N ARG A 106 9.43 30.78 -22.14
CA ARG A 106 8.43 31.77 -22.51
C ARG A 106 8.67 32.88 -21.52
N ARG A 107 9.16 34.03 -22.01
CA ARG A 107 9.42 35.20 -21.17
C ARG A 107 8.16 35.42 -20.34
N LEU A 108 8.29 35.24 -19.03
CA LEU A 108 7.17 35.39 -18.12
C LEU A 108 6.57 36.78 -18.33
N THR A 109 5.30 36.81 -18.71
CA THR A 109 4.59 38.07 -18.91
C THR A 109 4.62 38.87 -17.61
N PRO A 110 4.71 40.21 -17.67
CA PRO A 110 4.67 41.05 -16.46
C PRO A 110 3.44 40.75 -15.58
N GLN A 111 2.30 40.43 -16.20
CA GLN A 111 1.06 40.04 -15.53
C GLN A 111 1.21 38.73 -14.74
N LEU A 112 1.86 37.71 -15.31
CA LEU A 112 2.08 36.43 -14.62
C LEU A 112 3.03 36.61 -13.43
N LYS A 113 4.07 37.46 -13.57
CA LYS A 113 4.96 37.82 -12.46
C LYS A 113 4.20 38.55 -11.35
N ALA A 114 3.32 39.49 -11.69
CA ALA A 114 2.50 40.22 -10.72
C ALA A 114 1.52 39.29 -9.97
N ARG A 115 0.81 38.42 -10.69
CA ARG A 115 -0.12 37.44 -10.11
C ARG A 115 0.59 36.46 -9.18
N ALA A 116 1.77 36.01 -9.56
CA ALA A 116 2.56 35.11 -8.74
C ALA A 116 3.12 35.79 -7.47
N ARG A 117 3.53 37.07 -7.54
CA ARG A 117 3.85 37.88 -6.35
C ARG A 117 2.63 38.09 -5.45
N HIS A 118 1.46 38.34 -6.02
CA HIS A 118 0.21 38.45 -5.27
C HIS A 118 -0.11 37.16 -4.51
N ILE A 119 0.10 35.99 -5.12
CA ILE A 119 -0.08 34.69 -4.45
C ILE A 119 0.86 34.51 -3.26
N ILE A 120 2.12 34.91 -3.39
CA ILE A 120 3.09 34.88 -2.29
C ILE A 120 2.61 35.81 -1.17
N GLY A 121 2.21 37.05 -1.49
CA GLY A 121 1.68 38.01 -0.52
C GLY A 121 0.42 37.51 0.20
N ALA A 122 -0.60 37.09 -0.56
CA ALA A 122 -1.87 36.59 -0.04
C ALA A 122 -1.73 35.26 0.73
N SER A 123 -0.63 34.53 0.55
CA SER A 123 -0.34 33.32 1.31
C SER A 123 0.49 33.59 2.57
N GLY A 124 0.88 34.84 2.86
CA GLY A 124 1.73 35.18 3.99
C GLY A 124 3.23 34.92 3.76
N GLY A 125 3.69 35.02 2.51
CA GLY A 125 5.09 34.84 2.13
C GLY A 125 5.41 33.50 1.45
N TRP A 126 6.70 33.15 1.42
CA TRP A 126 7.22 31.93 0.78
C TRP A 126 6.99 30.68 1.64
N ASN A 127 5.78 30.12 1.61
CA ASN A 127 5.44 28.89 2.36
C ASN A 127 4.85 27.79 1.46
N ARG A 128 4.50 26.63 2.05
CA ARG A 128 3.96 25.47 1.33
C ARG A 128 2.70 25.82 0.51
N LYS A 129 1.81 26.64 1.07
CA LYS A 129 0.58 27.11 0.41
C LYS A 129 0.88 27.96 -0.82
N ALA A 130 1.84 28.88 -0.73
CA ALA A 130 2.31 29.67 -1.86
C ALA A 130 2.91 28.77 -2.95
N LYS A 131 3.75 27.79 -2.58
CA LYS A 131 4.39 26.85 -3.52
C LYS A 131 3.36 26.03 -4.31
N THR A 132 2.35 25.47 -3.64
CA THR A 132 1.29 24.69 -4.30
C THR A 132 0.49 25.55 -5.28
N ARG A 133 0.10 26.77 -4.90
CA ARG A 133 -0.64 27.69 -5.77
C ARG A 133 0.19 28.18 -6.96
N LEU A 134 1.48 28.44 -6.73
CA LEU A 134 2.42 28.77 -7.80
C LEU A 134 2.60 27.61 -8.78
N ALA A 135 2.67 26.37 -8.30
CA ALA A 135 2.75 25.18 -9.16
C ALA A 135 1.49 25.03 -10.04
N MET A 136 0.29 25.26 -9.49
CA MET A 136 -0.96 25.25 -10.25
C MET A 136 -0.96 26.31 -11.36
N ILE A 137 -0.56 27.55 -11.05
CA ILE A 137 -0.45 28.62 -12.05
C ILE A 137 0.62 28.32 -13.10
N ALA A 138 1.76 27.76 -12.69
CA ALA A 138 2.82 27.35 -13.60
C ALA A 138 2.29 26.32 -14.62
N ARG A 139 1.53 25.32 -14.15
CA ARG A 139 0.87 24.31 -14.99
C ARG A 139 -0.16 24.93 -15.94
N GLN A 140 -1.01 25.83 -15.46
CA GLN A 140 -2.01 26.53 -16.28
C GLN A 140 -1.38 27.30 -17.45
N HIS A 141 -0.22 27.92 -17.23
CA HIS A 141 0.50 28.69 -18.25
C HIS A 141 1.55 27.90 -19.02
N ARG A 142 1.64 26.58 -18.79
CA ARG A 142 2.64 25.67 -19.38
C ARG A 142 4.09 26.17 -19.17
N ILE A 143 4.41 26.60 -17.95
CA ILE A 143 5.74 27.03 -17.51
C ILE A 143 6.17 26.13 -16.36
N SER A 144 7.46 25.79 -16.24
CA SER A 144 7.95 25.04 -15.09
C SER A 144 7.78 25.84 -13.80
N ALA A 145 7.33 25.19 -12.72
CA ALA A 145 7.22 25.82 -11.41
C ALA A 145 8.57 26.37 -10.93
N ILE A 146 9.68 25.71 -11.27
CA ILE A 146 11.04 26.13 -10.93
C ILE A 146 11.40 27.43 -11.67
N ASP A 147 11.03 27.55 -12.94
CA ASP A 147 11.27 28.76 -13.73
C ASP A 147 10.49 29.96 -13.22
N LEU A 148 9.22 29.73 -12.87
CA LEU A 148 8.35 30.73 -12.24
C LEU A 148 8.98 31.21 -10.92
N VAL A 149 9.39 30.29 -10.04
CA VAL A 149 10.04 30.59 -8.75
C VAL A 149 11.33 31.38 -8.95
N ARG A 150 12.19 30.95 -9.89
CA ARG A 150 13.49 31.57 -10.18
C ARG A 150 13.36 33.02 -10.64
N GLU A 151 12.32 33.33 -11.41
CA GLU A 151 12.08 34.68 -11.94
C GLU A 151 11.36 35.62 -10.97
N ILE A 152 10.64 35.08 -9.98
CA ILE A 152 9.95 35.88 -8.96
C ILE A 152 10.83 36.16 -7.76
N ARG A 153 11.74 35.23 -7.43
CA ARG A 153 12.62 35.37 -6.26
C ARG A 153 13.46 36.64 -6.44
N PRO A 154 13.42 37.61 -5.50
CA PRO A 154 14.22 38.81 -5.62
C PRO A 154 15.69 38.40 -5.73
N ARG A 155 16.35 38.83 -6.81
CA ARG A 155 17.81 38.66 -6.89
C ARG A 155 18.40 39.46 -5.73
N PRO A 156 19.28 38.87 -4.90
CA PRO A 156 19.96 39.63 -3.87
C PRO A 156 20.73 40.75 -4.58
N SER A 157 20.27 41.98 -4.39
CA SER A 157 20.93 43.18 -4.88
C SER A 157 22.29 43.26 -4.16
N SER A 158 23.39 43.16 -4.90
CA SER A 158 24.74 43.37 -4.37
C SER A 158 24.99 44.82 -3.94
N ALA A 159 23.97 45.70 -4.01
CA ALA A 159 24.07 47.11 -3.64
C ALA A 159 23.42 47.44 -2.27
N ALA A 160 22.85 46.46 -1.55
CA ALA A 160 22.13 46.71 -0.29
C ALA A 160 22.95 46.46 1.00
N THR A 161 24.29 46.31 0.92
CA THR A 161 25.18 46.31 2.10
C THR A 161 25.71 47.73 2.40
N ARG A 162 24.88 48.77 2.22
CA ARG A 162 25.20 50.13 2.66
C ARG A 162 24.09 50.65 3.58
N ALA A 163 24.41 50.64 4.87
CA ALA A 163 23.86 51.45 5.95
C ALA A 163 22.33 51.60 6.02
N ILE A 164 21.65 50.63 6.65
CA ILE A 164 20.41 50.92 7.38
C ILE A 164 20.77 50.99 8.87
N LYS A 165 20.81 52.23 9.37
CA LYS A 165 20.90 52.59 10.79
C LYS A 165 19.62 52.07 11.46
N ALA A 166 19.78 51.22 12.48
CA ALA A 166 18.66 50.59 13.18
C ALA A 166 17.70 51.63 13.79
N PRO A 167 16.36 51.49 13.61
CA PRO A 167 15.39 52.28 14.35
C PRO A 167 15.36 51.87 15.83
N ALA A 168 15.15 52.85 16.70
CA ALA A 168 15.09 52.68 18.15
C ALA A 168 13.98 51.68 18.57
N PRO A 169 14.20 50.91 19.66
CA PRO A 169 13.23 49.94 20.13
C PRO A 169 11.93 50.62 20.60
N PRO A 170 10.75 50.02 20.35
CA PRO A 170 9.49 50.52 20.87
C PRO A 170 9.42 50.42 22.40
N PRO A 171 8.66 51.31 23.06
CA PRO A 171 8.50 51.28 24.52
C PRO A 171 7.82 49.97 24.97
N PRO A 172 8.20 49.42 26.13
CA PRO A 172 7.65 48.17 26.63
C PRO A 172 6.17 48.33 27.00
N ILE A 173 5.36 47.38 26.52
CA ILE A 173 3.95 47.24 26.85
C ILE A 173 3.86 46.73 28.31
N PRO A 174 3.07 47.38 29.20
CA PRO A 174 2.92 46.94 30.59
C PRO A 174 2.08 45.67 30.65
N TRP A 175 2.68 44.58 31.10
CA TRP A 175 1.98 43.35 31.45
C TRP A 175 1.35 43.47 32.84
N PRO A 176 0.12 42.96 33.06
CA PRO A 176 -0.49 42.94 34.38
C PRO A 176 0.28 41.96 35.29
N VAL A 177 0.81 42.49 36.39
CA VAL A 177 1.58 41.73 37.38
C VAL A 177 0.62 40.95 38.29
N PRO A 178 0.66 39.61 38.36
CA PRO A 178 -0.08 38.84 39.36
C PRO A 178 0.61 38.96 40.72
N SER A 179 -0.18 38.95 41.80
CA SER A 179 0.27 39.19 43.18
C SER A 179 1.33 38.18 43.70
N GLY A 180 2.23 38.67 44.54
CA GLY A 180 3.54 38.07 44.89
C GLY A 180 3.57 36.70 45.56
N ARG A 181 2.44 36.01 45.77
CA ARG A 181 2.41 34.63 46.28
C ARG A 181 2.52 33.56 45.18
N ALA A 182 2.09 33.87 43.96
CA ALA A 182 2.20 32.96 42.81
C ALA A 182 3.66 32.79 42.34
N TRP A 183 4.51 33.80 42.57
CA TRP A 183 5.91 33.75 42.14
C TRP A 183 6.76 32.82 43.00
N LEU A 184 6.53 32.82 44.32
CA LEU A 184 7.24 31.94 45.25
C LEU A 184 6.94 30.46 45.00
N THR A 185 5.70 30.13 44.64
CA THR A 185 5.30 28.75 44.30
C THR A 185 5.92 28.29 43.00
N ILE A 186 5.92 29.14 41.95
CA ILE A 186 6.58 28.81 40.67
C ILE A 186 8.09 28.61 40.87
N HIS A 187 8.74 29.44 41.68
CA HIS A 187 10.17 29.34 41.94
C HIS A 187 10.55 28.12 42.78
N ALA A 188 9.74 27.76 43.78
CA ALA A 188 9.92 26.54 44.54
C ALA A 188 9.80 25.29 43.65
N LEU A 189 8.82 25.28 42.73
CA LEU A 189 8.61 24.17 41.81
C LEU A 189 9.76 24.05 40.80
N LEU A 190 10.29 25.18 40.34
CA LEU A 190 11.44 25.21 39.43
C LEU A 190 12.73 24.71 40.11
N LEU A 191 12.93 25.04 41.39
CA LEU A 191 14.08 24.57 42.17
C LEU A 191 14.02 23.06 42.44
N VAL A 192 12.83 22.53 42.74
CA VAL A 192 12.64 21.06 42.89
C VAL A 192 12.93 20.35 41.58
N LEU A 193 12.43 20.89 40.45
CA LEU A 193 12.70 20.32 39.13
C LEU A 193 14.20 20.32 38.82
N LEU A 194 14.91 21.41 39.13
CA LEU A 194 16.35 21.52 38.93
C LEU A 194 17.12 20.50 39.77
N ALA A 195 16.72 20.30 41.03
CA ALA A 195 17.35 19.33 41.93
C ALA A 195 17.18 17.89 41.45
N VAL A 196 16.01 17.53 40.91
CA VAL A 196 15.77 16.21 40.31
C VAL A 196 16.64 15.99 39.09
N ILE A 197 16.72 16.98 38.19
CA ILE A 197 17.56 16.90 36.98
C ILE A 197 19.04 16.76 37.34
N SER A 198 19.53 17.52 38.33
CA SER A 198 20.89 17.41 38.84
C SER A 198 21.16 16.05 39.50
N GLY A 199 20.21 15.50 40.24
CA GLY A 199 20.35 14.18 40.86
C GLY A 199 20.52 13.06 39.84
N VAL A 200 19.72 13.07 38.77
CA VAL A 200 19.81 12.08 37.67
C VAL A 200 21.14 12.20 36.93
N THR A 201 21.59 13.42 36.62
CA THR A 201 22.86 13.63 35.92
C THR A 201 24.08 13.21 36.76
N ILE A 202 24.06 13.48 38.08
CA ILE A 202 25.14 13.04 38.98
C ILE A 202 25.17 11.50 39.10
N ALA A 203 24.00 10.84 39.17
CA ALA A 203 23.93 9.39 39.22
C ALA A 203 24.50 8.72 37.95
N GLU A 204 24.27 9.33 36.77
CA GLU A 204 24.81 8.85 35.50
C GLU A 204 26.33 9.07 35.39
N LEU A 205 26.84 10.19 35.94
CA LEU A 205 28.28 10.51 35.99
C LEU A 205 29.08 9.63 36.97
N LEU A 206 28.42 9.05 37.97
CA LEU A 206 29.04 8.15 38.94
C LEU A 206 29.03 6.68 38.52
N ARG A 207 28.51 6.33 37.33
CA ARG A 207 28.63 4.97 36.78
C ARG A 207 30.09 4.68 36.40
N PRO A 208 30.74 3.65 36.98
CA PRO A 208 32.14 3.34 36.67
C PRO A 208 32.27 2.78 35.24
N ALA A 209 33.16 3.38 34.45
CA ALA A 209 33.45 2.98 33.08
C ALA A 209 34.28 1.68 33.02
N PRO A 210 34.08 0.83 31.99
CA PRO A 210 34.89 -0.38 31.80
C PRO A 210 36.35 -0.04 31.42
N PRO A 211 37.33 -0.86 31.83
CA PRO A 211 38.74 -0.56 31.64
C PRO A 211 39.18 -0.69 30.16
N PRO A 212 40.07 0.20 29.68
CA PRO A 212 40.55 0.18 28.30
C PRO A 212 41.60 -0.93 28.05
N PRO A 213 41.71 -1.45 26.81
CA PRO A 213 42.71 -2.44 26.43
C PRO A 213 44.14 -1.84 26.40
N LYS A 214 45.12 -2.64 26.82
CA LYS A 214 46.54 -2.24 26.90
C LYS A 214 47.17 -2.04 25.51
N PRO A 215 48.04 -1.03 25.32
CA PRO A 215 48.78 -0.82 24.08
C PRO A 215 49.97 -1.78 23.97
N SER A 216 50.06 -2.48 22.84
CA SER A 216 51.20 -3.32 22.47
C SER A 216 52.38 -2.46 21.97
N VAL A 217 53.53 -2.70 22.59
CA VAL A 217 54.83 -2.04 22.36
C VAL A 217 55.37 -2.34 20.95
N ARG A 218 55.86 -1.29 20.30
CA ARG A 218 56.57 -1.31 19.01
C ARG A 218 58.07 -1.46 19.27
N ALA A 219 58.69 -2.51 18.75
CA ALA A 219 60.14 -2.67 18.64
C ALA A 219 60.53 -3.00 17.18
N SER A 220 61.74 -2.60 16.81
CA SER A 220 62.24 -2.33 15.45
C SER A 220 62.59 -3.56 14.57
N SER A 221 62.61 -3.30 13.26
CA SER A 221 62.90 -4.12 12.04
C SER A 221 64.17 -5.01 12.06
N PRO A 222 64.35 -6.03 11.17
CA PRO A 222 64.73 -5.80 9.76
C PRO A 222 64.27 -6.81 8.67
N SER A 223 64.40 -6.35 7.41
CA SER A 223 64.57 -7.06 6.11
C SER A 223 63.41 -7.85 5.45
N GLU A 224 63.07 -7.38 4.24
CA GLU A 224 62.41 -8.07 3.11
C GLU A 224 63.03 -9.44 2.75
N PRO A 225 62.26 -10.41 2.20
CA PRO A 225 62.00 -10.42 0.76
C PRO A 225 60.57 -10.83 0.33
N LYS A 226 60.19 -10.35 -0.87
CA LYS A 226 58.96 -10.67 -1.64
C LYS A 226 58.60 -12.16 -1.65
N PRO A 227 57.29 -12.49 -1.58
CA PRO A 227 56.73 -13.43 -2.56
C PRO A 227 55.30 -13.13 -3.07
N THR A 228 55.17 -13.40 -4.38
CA THR A 228 54.05 -13.95 -5.18
C THR A 228 52.59 -14.00 -4.67
N LEU A 229 51.70 -13.63 -5.60
CA LEU A 229 50.25 -13.89 -5.61
C LEU A 229 49.89 -15.34 -5.20
N SER A 230 48.90 -15.49 -4.32
CA SER A 230 48.10 -16.70 -4.17
C SER A 230 46.64 -16.34 -3.85
N ALA A 231 45.73 -17.15 -4.40
CA ALA A 231 44.28 -17.03 -4.39
C ALA A 231 43.65 -17.03 -2.97
N PRO A 232 42.40 -16.56 -2.79
CA PRO A 232 41.77 -16.52 -1.45
C PRO A 232 41.23 -17.91 -1.03
N PRO A 233 41.61 -18.43 0.15
CA PRO A 233 40.99 -19.59 0.77
C PRO A 233 40.10 -19.12 1.94
N ILE A 234 38.78 -18.92 1.73
CA ILE A 234 37.87 -18.60 2.85
C ILE A 234 36.53 -19.37 2.77
N ARG A 235 36.12 -19.91 1.62
CA ARG A 235 34.81 -20.59 1.49
C ARG A 235 34.74 -21.99 2.12
N SER A 236 35.85 -22.72 2.21
CA SER A 236 35.87 -24.09 2.76
C SER A 236 35.82 -24.12 4.29
N GLU A 237 36.37 -23.10 4.97
CA GLU A 237 36.40 -23.04 6.43
C GLU A 237 35.01 -22.73 7.02
N PHE A 238 34.23 -21.85 6.38
CA PHE A 238 32.86 -21.57 6.82
C PHE A 238 31.91 -22.77 6.66
N ALA A 239 32.05 -23.55 5.59
CA ALA A 239 31.25 -24.76 5.39
C ALA A 239 31.48 -25.81 6.49
N HIS A 240 32.72 -25.89 7.00
CA HIS A 240 33.07 -26.78 8.10
C HIS A 240 32.34 -26.39 9.40
N PHE A 241 32.27 -25.09 9.74
CA PHE A 241 31.58 -24.62 10.95
C PHE A 241 30.06 -24.80 10.92
N SER A 242 29.43 -24.56 9.76
CA SER A 242 27.98 -24.78 9.60
C SER A 242 27.60 -26.26 9.67
N ALA A 243 28.41 -27.15 9.09
CA ALA A 243 28.19 -28.60 9.21
C ALA A 243 28.28 -29.08 10.66
N MET A 244 29.20 -28.52 11.46
CA MET A 244 29.34 -28.85 12.88
C MET A 244 28.20 -28.28 13.73
N GLU A 245 27.72 -27.06 13.43
CA GLU A 245 26.53 -26.48 14.09
C GLU A 245 25.29 -27.36 13.85
N GLN A 246 25.17 -27.93 12.66
CA GLN A 246 24.08 -28.83 12.29
C GLN A 246 24.18 -30.20 12.96
N GLU A 247 25.38 -30.77 13.13
CA GLU A 247 25.55 -32.01 13.90
C GLU A 247 25.23 -31.82 15.39
N LEU A 248 25.54 -30.67 15.99
CA LEU A 248 25.14 -30.36 17.36
C LEU A 248 23.62 -30.17 17.49
N ALA A 249 22.97 -29.57 16.50
CA ALA A 249 21.50 -29.50 16.45
C ALA A 249 20.85 -30.89 16.29
N ASN A 250 21.44 -31.76 15.48
CA ASN A 250 21.00 -33.15 15.32
C ASN A 250 21.12 -33.93 16.63
N ALA A 251 22.25 -33.78 17.33
CA ALA A 251 22.44 -34.37 18.66
C ALA A 251 21.40 -33.83 19.66
N ALA A 252 21.11 -32.53 19.66
CA ALA A 252 20.11 -31.92 20.55
C ALA A 252 18.71 -32.51 20.34
N ARG A 253 18.32 -32.69 19.07
CA ARG A 253 17.04 -33.31 18.72
C ARG A 253 16.98 -34.79 19.12
N SER A 254 18.07 -35.54 18.91
CA SER A 254 18.12 -36.97 19.26
C SER A 254 18.24 -37.20 20.77
N ALA A 255 18.59 -36.19 21.57
CA ALA A 255 18.78 -36.32 23.02
C ALA A 255 17.49 -36.73 23.76
N GLN A 256 16.31 -36.43 23.21
CA GLN A 256 15.03 -36.88 23.78
C GLN A 256 14.79 -38.38 23.60
N ALA A 257 15.27 -38.97 22.50
CA ALA A 257 15.05 -40.38 22.16
C ALA A 257 16.19 -41.30 22.61
N THR A 258 17.45 -40.86 22.44
CA THR A 258 18.67 -41.65 22.71
C THR A 258 19.74 -40.77 23.37
N PRO A 259 19.57 -40.41 24.66
CA PRO A 259 20.40 -39.42 25.35
C PRO A 259 21.89 -39.79 25.40
N GLU A 260 22.23 -41.06 25.61
CA GLU A 260 23.63 -41.52 25.67
C GLU A 260 24.37 -41.40 24.33
N GLU A 261 23.68 -41.68 23.23
CA GLU A 261 24.27 -41.59 21.89
C GLU A 261 24.38 -40.14 21.43
N ALA A 262 23.36 -39.31 21.74
CA ALA A 262 23.40 -37.87 21.57
C ALA A 262 24.56 -37.23 22.32
N GLY A 263 24.78 -37.62 23.59
CA GLY A 263 25.89 -37.15 24.41
C GLY A 263 27.26 -37.55 23.83
N ARG A 264 27.43 -38.81 23.40
CA ARG A 264 28.67 -39.27 22.75
C ARG A 264 28.94 -38.59 21.41
N ARG A 265 27.90 -38.26 20.65
CA ARG A 265 28.00 -37.53 19.37
C ARG A 265 28.37 -36.08 19.60
N ALA A 266 27.69 -35.41 20.53
CA ALA A 266 28.01 -34.03 20.93
C ALA A 266 29.44 -33.92 21.46
N ALA A 267 29.90 -34.85 22.31
CA ALA A 267 31.26 -34.86 22.85
C ALA A 267 32.33 -35.03 21.75
N ARG A 268 32.10 -35.89 20.74
CA ARG A 268 33.01 -36.05 19.59
C ARG A 268 33.10 -34.78 18.75
N VAL A 269 31.96 -34.15 18.46
CA VAL A 269 31.92 -32.88 17.71
C VAL A 269 32.61 -31.79 18.50
N LEU A 270 32.42 -31.74 19.83
CA LEU A 270 33.09 -30.78 20.70
C LEU A 270 34.60 -30.96 20.78
N ALA A 271 35.08 -32.20 20.83
CA ALA A 271 36.52 -32.48 20.89
C ALA A 271 37.22 -31.98 19.63
N ALA A 272 36.62 -32.17 18.46
CA ALA A 272 37.12 -31.60 17.20
C ALA A 272 37.04 -30.05 17.16
N PHE A 273 36.15 -29.47 17.97
CA PHE A 273 35.89 -28.03 18.04
C PHE A 273 36.89 -27.28 18.93
N LEU A 274 37.35 -27.92 20.01
CA LEU A 274 38.18 -27.30 21.04
C LEU A 274 39.54 -26.82 20.52
N ASP A 275 40.11 -27.51 19.52
CA ASP A 275 41.39 -27.13 18.92
C ASP A 275 41.31 -25.84 18.09
N ASN A 276 40.10 -25.44 17.66
CA ASN A 276 39.86 -24.28 16.80
C ASN A 276 38.99 -23.18 17.43
N TRP A 277 38.64 -23.29 18.72
CA TRP A 277 37.67 -22.42 19.41
C TRP A 277 37.93 -20.90 19.24
N THR A 278 39.20 -20.50 19.23
CA THR A 278 39.60 -19.08 19.13
C THR A 278 39.44 -18.51 17.72
N GLN A 279 39.42 -19.36 16.69
CA GLN A 279 39.30 -18.97 15.28
C GLN A 279 37.85 -18.71 14.85
N ILE A 280 36.89 -19.01 15.73
CA ILE A 280 35.46 -18.95 15.41
C ILE A 280 34.94 -17.52 15.62
N PRO A 281 34.20 -16.94 14.65
CA PRO A 281 33.56 -15.65 14.81
C PRO A 281 32.74 -15.55 16.11
N ALA A 282 32.81 -14.41 16.79
CA ALA A 282 32.27 -14.24 18.14
C ALA A 282 30.76 -14.51 18.23
N ASP A 283 30.01 -14.21 17.17
CA ASP A 283 28.56 -14.43 17.08
C ASP A 283 28.22 -15.93 16.93
N ALA A 284 28.98 -16.67 16.12
CA ALA A 284 28.85 -18.13 15.98
C ALA A 284 29.22 -18.83 17.30
N ARG A 285 30.27 -18.34 17.96
CA ARG A 285 30.69 -18.81 19.29
C ARG A 285 29.59 -18.61 20.33
N ALA A 286 28.94 -17.44 20.35
CA ALA A 286 27.83 -17.16 21.28
C ALA A 286 26.61 -18.09 21.07
N ARG A 287 26.20 -18.32 19.81
CA ARG A 287 25.11 -19.27 19.48
C ARG A 287 25.44 -20.69 19.92
N LEU A 288 26.70 -21.09 19.75
CA LEU A 288 27.17 -22.42 20.09
C LEU A 288 27.29 -22.61 21.62
N VAL A 289 27.77 -21.61 22.35
CA VAL A 289 27.74 -21.59 23.83
C VAL A 289 26.32 -21.74 24.36
N ALA A 290 25.35 -21.02 23.79
CA ALA A 290 23.95 -21.12 24.21
C ALA A 290 23.36 -22.54 24.02
N ARG A 291 23.67 -23.19 22.89
CA ARG A 291 23.24 -24.58 22.63
C ARG A 291 23.91 -25.60 23.56
N LEU A 292 25.18 -25.40 23.88
CA LEU A 292 25.90 -26.26 24.82
C LEU A 292 25.45 -26.06 26.27
N ALA A 293 25.09 -24.83 26.64
CA ALA A 293 24.48 -24.53 27.94
C ALA A 293 23.11 -25.21 28.10
N TRP A 294 22.29 -25.23 27.04
CA TRP A 294 21.05 -26.00 27.04
C TRP A 294 21.29 -27.51 27.24
N PHE A 295 22.30 -28.07 26.59
CA PHE A 295 22.69 -29.48 26.77
C PHE A 295 23.25 -29.81 28.16
N ALA A 296 23.89 -28.82 28.81
CA ALA A 296 24.48 -28.94 30.14
C ALA A 296 23.49 -28.61 31.27
N ALA A 297 22.29 -28.14 30.94
CA ALA A 297 21.24 -27.86 31.91
C ALA A 297 20.85 -29.14 32.68
N PRO A 298 20.49 -29.04 33.97
CA PRO A 298 20.48 -30.16 34.92
C PRO A 298 19.40 -31.25 34.70
N ASP A 299 18.54 -31.11 33.70
CA ASP A 299 17.60 -32.18 33.33
C ASP A 299 18.32 -33.34 32.62
N ARG A 300 17.77 -34.57 32.73
CA ARG A 300 18.35 -35.92 32.47
C ARG A 300 19.56 -36.07 31.53
N ALA A 301 19.72 -35.25 30.50
CA ALA A 301 20.93 -35.21 29.65
C ALA A 301 22.16 -34.64 30.38
N GLY A 302 22.02 -33.63 31.25
CA GLY A 302 23.13 -32.97 31.95
C GLY A 302 23.85 -33.84 32.98
N GLN A 303 23.13 -34.74 33.66
CA GLN A 303 23.72 -35.69 34.62
C GLN A 303 24.65 -36.71 33.95
N GLN A 304 24.43 -37.04 32.68
CA GLN A 304 25.25 -38.01 31.93
C GLN A 304 26.25 -37.33 30.97
N ALA A 305 25.93 -36.16 30.41
CA ALA A 305 26.82 -35.40 29.54
C ALA A 305 27.90 -34.64 30.32
N GLY A 306 27.62 -34.19 31.56
CA GLY A 306 28.56 -33.46 32.41
C GLY A 306 29.89 -34.21 32.65
N PRO A 307 29.87 -35.50 33.04
CA PRO A 307 31.08 -36.31 33.18
C PRO A 307 31.85 -36.48 31.86
N ALA A 308 31.17 -36.66 30.72
CA ALA A 308 31.80 -36.81 29.41
C ALA A 308 32.43 -35.49 28.91
N LEU A 309 31.78 -34.36 29.15
CA LEU A 309 32.29 -33.01 28.88
C LEU A 309 33.49 -32.66 29.76
N SER A 310 33.44 -33.02 31.05
CA SER A 310 34.58 -32.84 31.97
C SER A 310 35.76 -33.77 31.65
N ALA A 311 35.51 -34.99 31.18
CA ALA A 311 36.55 -35.93 30.77
C ALA A 311 37.21 -35.54 29.43
N ALA A 312 36.49 -34.86 28.54
CA ALA A 312 36.97 -34.42 27.22
C ALA A 312 37.76 -33.10 27.24
N ALA A 313 37.99 -32.48 28.41
CA ALA A 313 38.57 -31.13 28.52
C ALA A 313 40.00 -31.10 29.14
N PRO A 314 41.04 -31.68 28.51
CA PRO A 314 42.40 -31.67 29.07
C PRO A 314 43.08 -30.28 28.97
N THR A 315 42.68 -29.45 28.01
CA THR A 315 43.35 -28.17 27.71
C THR A 315 42.77 -26.98 28.50
N PRO A 316 43.56 -25.93 28.77
CA PRO A 316 43.08 -24.72 29.45
C PRO A 316 41.92 -24.02 28.72
N ALA A 317 41.89 -24.09 27.39
CA ALA A 317 40.80 -23.54 26.57
C ALA A 317 39.47 -24.29 26.77
N ALA A 318 39.53 -25.62 26.89
CA ALA A 318 38.36 -26.44 27.17
C ALA A 318 37.79 -26.21 28.57
N ARG A 319 38.66 -25.96 29.56
CA ARG A 319 38.24 -25.57 30.93
C ARG A 319 37.58 -24.20 30.95
N ALA A 320 38.16 -23.20 30.28
CA ALA A 320 37.56 -21.87 30.18
C ALA A 320 36.18 -21.90 29.48
N MET A 321 36.00 -22.75 28.47
CA MET A 321 34.72 -22.96 27.80
C MET A 321 33.71 -23.65 28.70
N ALA A 322 34.10 -24.71 29.41
CA ALA A 322 33.24 -25.41 30.36
C ALA A 322 32.80 -24.49 31.51
N ASP A 323 33.69 -23.63 32.02
CA ASP A 323 33.37 -22.65 33.05
C ASP A 323 32.44 -21.55 32.50
N THR A 324 32.62 -21.12 31.25
CA THR A 324 31.71 -20.17 30.58
C THR A 324 30.31 -20.78 30.42
N ILE A 325 30.22 -22.04 29.98
CA ILE A 325 28.95 -22.77 29.83
C ILE A 325 28.25 -22.96 31.18
N LYS A 326 28.99 -23.35 32.23
CA LYS A 326 28.46 -23.48 33.59
C LYS A 326 27.97 -22.15 34.16
N THR A 327 28.73 -21.08 33.96
CA THR A 327 28.36 -19.73 34.42
C THR A 327 27.09 -19.25 33.73
N PHE A 328 26.96 -19.52 32.42
CA PHE A 328 25.78 -19.15 31.64
C PHE A 328 24.54 -20.00 31.97
N ALA A 329 24.72 -21.30 32.27
CA ALA A 329 23.62 -22.18 32.67
C ALA A 329 23.11 -21.94 34.11
N ALA A 330 23.91 -21.29 34.96
CA ALA A 330 23.54 -20.95 36.34
C ALA A 330 22.78 -19.61 36.47
N SER A 331 22.83 -18.75 35.45
CA SER A 331 22.13 -17.47 35.41
C SER A 331 20.77 -17.63 34.72
N GLU A 332 19.70 -17.72 35.52
CA GLU A 332 18.26 -17.77 35.17
C GLU A 332 17.71 -19.09 34.55
N PRO A 333 16.43 -19.43 34.83
CA PRO A 333 15.76 -20.51 34.12
C PRO A 333 15.58 -20.09 32.67
N MET A 334 16.38 -20.69 31.79
CA MET A 334 16.28 -20.46 30.35
C MET A 334 14.85 -20.76 29.89
N PRO A 335 14.14 -19.81 29.23
CA PRO A 335 12.93 -20.18 28.50
C PRO A 335 13.33 -21.26 27.49
N GLN A 336 12.56 -22.35 27.42
CA GLN A 336 12.75 -23.34 26.37
C GLN A 336 12.76 -22.57 25.04
N PRO A 337 13.85 -22.65 24.24
CA PRO A 337 13.87 -21.94 22.99
C PRO A 337 12.71 -22.48 22.15
N ASP A 338 11.73 -21.63 21.87
CA ASP A 338 10.65 -21.95 20.97
C ASP A 338 11.29 -22.39 19.64
N PRO A 339 11.16 -23.68 19.24
CA PRO A 339 11.71 -24.16 17.98
C PRO A 339 11.25 -23.29 16.80
N ALA A 340 10.03 -22.73 16.87
CA ALA A 340 9.50 -21.84 15.85
C ALA A 340 10.26 -20.51 15.76
N ALA A 341 10.80 -19.99 16.87
CA ALA A 341 11.60 -18.77 16.88
C ALA A 341 12.98 -18.96 16.21
N ILE A 342 13.51 -20.20 16.18
CA ILE A 342 14.80 -20.53 15.56
C ILE A 342 14.65 -20.73 14.05
N ASP A 343 13.54 -21.32 13.60
CA ASP A 343 13.34 -21.67 12.19
C ASP A 343 12.85 -20.48 11.35
N ARG A 344 12.20 -19.49 11.96
CA ARG A 344 11.62 -18.33 11.25
C ARG A 344 12.63 -17.56 10.40
N PRO A 345 13.85 -17.20 10.87
CA PRO A 345 14.85 -16.53 10.03
C PRO A 345 15.31 -17.37 8.84
N LEU A 346 15.32 -18.70 8.98
CA LEU A 346 15.72 -19.61 7.91
C LEU A 346 14.62 -19.76 6.86
N ILE A 347 13.36 -19.81 7.30
CA ILE A 347 12.18 -19.78 6.42
C ILE A 347 12.13 -18.48 5.62
N GLU A 348 12.38 -17.32 6.25
CA GLU A 348 12.45 -16.04 5.54
C GLU A 348 13.63 -15.99 4.55
N ARG A 349 14.77 -16.63 4.85
CA ARG A 349 15.86 -16.77 3.88
C ARG A 349 15.49 -17.66 2.71
N LEU A 350 14.78 -18.76 2.94
CA LEU A 350 14.30 -19.65 1.89
C LEU A 350 13.28 -18.95 0.98
N ARG A 351 12.43 -18.07 1.54
CA ARG A 351 11.55 -17.18 0.75
C ARG A 351 12.34 -16.16 -0.04
N ALA A 352 13.28 -15.45 0.59
CA ALA A 352 14.11 -14.46 -0.10
C ALA A 352 14.95 -15.09 -1.23
N ALA A 353 15.33 -16.35 -1.11
CA ALA A 353 16.01 -17.10 -2.17
C ALA A 353 15.13 -17.33 -3.41
N LEU A 354 13.81 -17.27 -3.30
CA LEU A 354 12.93 -17.28 -4.47
C LEU A 354 13.15 -16.00 -5.29
N ASP A 355 13.29 -14.83 -4.66
CA ASP A 355 13.43 -13.54 -5.35
C ASP A 355 14.74 -13.38 -6.15
N GLU A 356 15.72 -14.28 -5.98
CA GLU A 356 16.96 -14.23 -6.75
C GLU A 356 16.71 -14.42 -8.27
N PRO A 357 17.35 -13.60 -9.13
CA PRO A 357 17.10 -13.59 -10.57
C PRO A 357 17.44 -14.93 -11.24
N ALA A 358 16.49 -15.45 -12.03
CA ALA A 358 16.39 -16.85 -12.45
C ALA A 358 17.50 -17.37 -13.36
N GLY A 359 18.00 -18.55 -12.98
CA GLY A 359 18.67 -19.53 -13.85
C GLY A 359 18.98 -20.84 -13.11
N HIS A 360 18.31 -21.11 -11.97
CA HIS A 360 18.69 -22.22 -11.12
C HIS A 360 18.32 -23.56 -11.76
N PRO A 361 19.26 -24.52 -11.82
CA PRO A 361 18.99 -25.84 -12.39
C PRO A 361 18.03 -26.64 -11.49
N PRO A 362 17.38 -27.69 -12.01
CA PRO A 362 16.46 -28.53 -11.24
C PRO A 362 17.05 -29.09 -9.94
N ALA A 363 18.36 -29.40 -9.92
CA ALA A 363 19.07 -29.87 -8.73
C ALA A 363 19.03 -28.84 -7.57
N TRP A 364 19.07 -27.55 -7.88
CA TRP A 364 18.95 -26.50 -6.86
C TRP A 364 17.56 -26.53 -6.21
N TRP A 365 16.51 -26.69 -7.01
CA TRP A 365 15.13 -26.78 -6.51
C TRP A 365 14.92 -28.03 -5.66
N GLN A 366 15.58 -29.14 -6.00
CA GLN A 366 15.57 -30.32 -5.15
C GLN A 366 16.19 -30.03 -3.78
N SER A 367 17.40 -29.46 -3.74
CA SER A 367 18.03 -29.05 -2.49
C SER A 367 17.22 -28.00 -1.71
N TRP A 368 16.54 -27.09 -2.41
CA TRP A 368 15.64 -26.12 -1.80
C TRP A 368 14.42 -26.79 -1.16
N THR A 369 13.77 -27.74 -1.84
CA THR A 369 12.63 -28.49 -1.26
C THR A 369 13.05 -29.37 -0.08
N GLU A 370 14.25 -29.95 -0.11
CA GLU A 370 14.83 -30.68 1.01
C GLU A 370 15.10 -29.75 2.21
N ALA A 371 15.63 -28.55 1.96
CA ALA A 371 15.80 -27.53 2.98
C ALA A 371 14.46 -27.10 3.58
N VAL A 372 13.43 -26.85 2.75
CA VAL A 372 12.07 -26.52 3.23
C VAL A 372 11.51 -27.62 4.12
N ARG A 373 11.65 -28.90 3.73
CA ARG A 373 11.23 -30.05 4.57
C ARG A 373 11.98 -30.07 5.90
N ALA A 374 13.30 -29.84 5.88
CA ALA A 374 14.12 -29.84 7.09
C ALA A 374 13.78 -28.67 8.05
N CYS A 375 13.43 -27.50 7.52
CA CYS A 375 13.13 -26.30 8.32
C CYS A 375 11.70 -26.26 8.86
N THR A 376 10.75 -26.85 8.14
CA THR A 376 9.34 -26.86 8.57
C THR A 376 9.03 -28.02 9.52
N GLY A 377 9.80 -29.10 9.47
CA GLY A 377 9.66 -30.23 10.38
C GLY A 377 8.32 -30.94 10.20
N VAL A 378 7.52 -31.00 11.26
CA VAL A 378 6.17 -31.60 11.23
C VAL A 378 5.08 -30.66 10.71
N ARG A 379 5.39 -29.37 10.51
CA ARG A 379 4.44 -28.36 10.02
C ARG A 379 4.19 -28.56 8.52
N GLN A 380 3.20 -29.39 8.18
CA GLN A 380 2.89 -29.72 6.79
C GLN A 380 2.37 -28.48 6.03
N ASP A 381 1.48 -27.69 6.63
CA ASP A 381 0.85 -26.54 5.97
C ASP A 381 1.86 -25.45 5.56
N GLU A 382 2.83 -25.16 6.43
CA GLU A 382 3.87 -24.17 6.15
C GLU A 382 4.83 -24.62 5.04
N ARG A 383 5.10 -25.93 4.99
CA ARG A 383 5.90 -26.56 3.92
C ARG A 383 5.19 -26.46 2.59
N GLU A 384 3.92 -26.82 2.55
CA GLU A 384 3.09 -26.74 1.35
C GLU A 384 2.99 -25.29 0.87
N THR A 385 2.75 -24.35 1.78
CA THR A 385 2.69 -22.91 1.46
C THR A 385 3.99 -22.45 0.78
N LEU A 386 5.16 -22.82 1.32
CA LEU A 386 6.45 -22.45 0.71
C LEU A 386 6.61 -23.08 -0.68
N ILE A 387 6.26 -24.37 -0.84
CA ILE A 387 6.38 -25.05 -2.13
C ILE A 387 5.42 -24.45 -3.16
N LEU A 388 4.19 -24.11 -2.77
CA LEU A 388 3.23 -23.43 -3.65
C LEU A 388 3.69 -22.01 -4.02
N GLN A 389 4.31 -21.27 -3.09
CA GLN A 389 4.97 -19.99 -3.39
C GLN A 389 6.08 -20.16 -4.44
N ALA A 390 6.90 -21.21 -4.31
CA ALA A 390 7.90 -21.56 -5.32
C ALA A 390 7.26 -21.92 -6.67
N CYS A 391 6.14 -22.65 -6.67
CA CYS A 391 5.41 -22.96 -7.90
C CYS A 391 4.90 -21.67 -8.57
N THR A 392 4.25 -20.78 -7.83
CA THR A 392 3.76 -19.47 -8.33
C THR A 392 4.90 -18.70 -8.97
N HIS A 393 6.03 -18.60 -8.27
CA HIS A 393 7.19 -17.85 -8.75
C HIS A 393 7.71 -18.33 -10.10
N ILE A 394 7.66 -19.64 -10.34
CA ILE A 394 8.11 -20.22 -11.61
C ILE A 394 7.10 -19.97 -12.73
N ILE A 395 5.80 -20.12 -12.45
CA ILE A 395 4.75 -19.95 -13.47
C ILE A 395 4.43 -18.49 -13.78
N SER A 396 4.72 -17.55 -12.88
CA SER A 396 4.52 -16.11 -13.10
C SER A 396 5.69 -15.45 -13.83
N ARG A 397 6.79 -16.16 -14.08
CA ARG A 397 7.99 -15.58 -14.69
C ARG A 397 7.85 -15.51 -16.21
N PRO A 398 7.78 -14.31 -16.81
CA PRO A 398 7.74 -14.17 -18.24
C PRO A 398 9.06 -14.65 -18.86
N SER A 399 8.98 -15.43 -19.95
CA SER A 399 10.14 -15.90 -20.74
C SER A 399 10.87 -17.15 -20.24
N ALA A 400 10.33 -17.88 -19.25
CA ALA A 400 10.88 -19.18 -18.91
C ALA A 400 10.58 -20.17 -20.05
N THR A 401 11.61 -20.66 -20.75
CA THR A 401 11.41 -21.62 -21.82
C THR A 401 10.78 -22.90 -21.24
N ARG A 402 9.94 -23.55 -22.04
CA ARG A 402 9.32 -24.84 -21.71
C ARG A 402 10.34 -25.88 -21.21
N ASP A 403 11.55 -25.85 -21.79
CA ASP A 403 12.66 -26.74 -21.44
C ASP A 403 13.22 -26.50 -20.03
N THR A 404 13.05 -25.29 -19.49
CA THR A 404 13.48 -24.93 -18.13
C THR A 404 12.37 -25.21 -17.12
N VAL A 405 11.12 -24.83 -17.45
CA VAL A 405 9.99 -24.94 -16.51
C VAL A 405 9.63 -26.40 -16.21
N GLY A 406 9.57 -27.26 -17.24
CA GLY A 406 9.12 -28.65 -17.06
C GLY A 406 9.90 -29.43 -16.00
N PRO A 407 11.24 -29.50 -16.07
CA PRO A 407 12.05 -30.20 -15.08
C PRO A 407 11.92 -29.63 -13.67
N ILE A 408 11.74 -28.31 -13.52
CA ILE A 408 11.58 -27.70 -12.19
C ILE A 408 10.17 -27.95 -11.65
N ALA A 409 9.15 -27.77 -12.49
CA ALA A 409 7.76 -28.08 -12.16
C ALA A 409 7.63 -29.52 -11.66
N ARG A 410 8.36 -30.48 -12.26
CA ARG A 410 8.39 -31.87 -11.79
C ARG A 410 8.82 -31.99 -10.33
N VAL A 411 9.92 -31.33 -9.96
CA VAL A 411 10.46 -31.38 -8.59
C VAL A 411 9.50 -30.76 -7.58
N LEU A 412 8.96 -29.58 -7.92
CA LEU A 412 8.06 -28.86 -7.01
C LEU A 412 6.69 -29.55 -6.91
N ALA A 413 6.08 -29.89 -8.04
CA ALA A 413 4.76 -30.51 -8.07
C ALA A 413 4.76 -31.90 -7.40
N ALA A 414 5.83 -32.68 -7.53
CA ALA A 414 5.98 -33.96 -6.82
C ALA A 414 6.21 -33.78 -5.31
N SER A 415 6.55 -32.58 -4.85
CA SER A 415 6.69 -32.24 -3.43
C SER A 415 5.40 -31.73 -2.80
N VAL A 416 4.35 -31.51 -3.59
CA VAL A 416 3.02 -31.12 -3.14
C VAL A 416 2.16 -32.39 -3.04
N PRO A 417 1.39 -32.59 -1.95
CA PRO A 417 0.66 -33.83 -1.74
C PRO A 417 -0.65 -33.97 -2.52
N TRP A 418 -1.26 -32.87 -2.98
CA TRP A 418 -2.48 -32.85 -3.83
C TRP A 418 -3.68 -33.63 -3.28
N ARG A 419 -3.83 -33.73 -1.96
CA ARG A 419 -4.93 -34.47 -1.34
C ARG A 419 -6.23 -33.70 -1.51
N ALA A 420 -7.31 -34.44 -1.28
CA ALA A 420 -8.64 -33.93 -1.08
C ALA A 420 -8.65 -32.78 -0.05
N GLY A 421 -9.11 -31.59 -0.43
CA GLY A 421 -9.19 -30.41 0.45
C GLY A 421 -7.85 -29.73 0.76
N ASP A 422 -6.74 -30.12 0.11
CA ASP A 422 -5.46 -29.45 0.31
C ASP A 422 -5.42 -28.09 -0.43
N PRO A 423 -4.73 -27.06 0.11
CA PRO A 423 -4.59 -25.73 -0.50
C PRO A 423 -4.02 -25.76 -1.92
N SER A 424 -3.28 -26.83 -2.23
CA SER A 424 -2.66 -27.05 -3.54
C SER A 424 -3.66 -27.11 -4.69
N ARG A 425 -4.82 -27.74 -4.48
CA ARG A 425 -5.90 -27.82 -5.48
C ARG A 425 -6.49 -26.44 -5.75
N VAL A 426 -6.84 -25.74 -4.68
CA VAL A 426 -7.33 -24.36 -4.71
C VAL A 426 -6.35 -23.43 -5.43
N TRP A 427 -5.08 -23.54 -5.05
CA TRP A 427 -4.00 -22.78 -5.66
C TRP A 427 -3.95 -23.01 -7.17
N LEU A 428 -4.05 -24.26 -7.64
CA LEU A 428 -4.00 -24.55 -9.08
C LEU A 428 -5.19 -23.94 -9.83
N LEU A 429 -6.41 -24.03 -9.28
CA LEU A 429 -7.60 -23.42 -9.88
C LEU A 429 -7.43 -21.91 -10.03
N GLN A 430 -6.98 -21.23 -8.97
CA GLN A 430 -6.71 -19.80 -9.02
C GLN A 430 -5.64 -19.44 -10.05
N ARG A 431 -4.56 -20.23 -10.13
CA ARG A 431 -3.52 -20.01 -11.15
C ARG A 431 -4.04 -20.26 -12.57
N LEU A 432 -5.04 -21.11 -12.76
CA LEU A 432 -5.69 -21.28 -14.07
C LEU A 432 -6.56 -20.07 -14.44
N GLU A 433 -7.11 -19.34 -13.48
CA GLU A 433 -7.97 -18.18 -13.71
C GLU A 433 -7.22 -16.84 -13.75
N ASP A 434 -5.98 -16.80 -13.27
CA ASP A 434 -5.20 -15.55 -13.14
C ASP A 434 -4.64 -15.05 -14.50
N PRO A 435 -5.09 -13.89 -15.04
CA PRO A 435 -4.67 -13.39 -16.35
C PRO A 435 -3.18 -13.05 -16.43
N ASP A 436 -2.53 -12.80 -15.28
CA ASP A 436 -1.14 -12.35 -15.21
C ASP A 436 -0.12 -13.51 -15.26
N MET A 437 -0.58 -14.76 -15.28
CA MET A 437 0.31 -15.93 -15.39
C MET A 437 0.93 -16.07 -16.77
N ASP A 438 2.22 -16.48 -16.83
CA ASP A 438 2.87 -16.79 -18.09
C ASP A 438 2.18 -18.04 -18.70
N PRO A 439 1.57 -17.91 -19.89
CA PRO A 439 0.69 -18.93 -20.40
C PRO A 439 1.46 -20.20 -20.80
N ASP A 440 2.72 -20.08 -21.23
CA ASP A 440 3.56 -21.22 -21.58
C ASP A 440 4.11 -21.95 -20.35
N ALA A 441 4.52 -21.20 -19.32
CA ALA A 441 4.98 -21.77 -18.07
C ALA A 441 3.85 -22.51 -17.34
N LEU A 442 2.64 -21.94 -17.31
CA LEU A 442 1.45 -22.58 -16.77
C LEU A 442 1.09 -23.85 -17.55
N ALA A 443 1.12 -23.81 -18.89
CA ALA A 443 0.85 -24.98 -19.71
C ALA A 443 1.89 -26.10 -19.52
N ALA A 444 3.17 -25.75 -19.34
CA ALA A 444 4.21 -26.71 -18.99
C ALA A 444 3.99 -27.33 -17.61
N PHE A 445 3.59 -26.52 -16.62
CA PHE A 445 3.30 -26.99 -15.26
C PHE A 445 2.11 -27.95 -15.23
N VAL A 446 0.98 -27.58 -15.84
CA VAL A 446 -0.23 -28.43 -15.93
C VAL A 446 0.08 -29.76 -16.63
N ARG A 447 0.91 -29.73 -17.69
CA ARG A 447 1.35 -30.95 -18.36
C ARG A 447 2.08 -31.90 -17.42
N VAL A 448 3.00 -31.37 -16.60
CA VAL A 448 3.74 -32.17 -15.61
C VAL A 448 2.78 -32.79 -14.58
N LEU A 449 1.79 -32.02 -14.11
CA LEU A 449 0.76 -32.56 -13.20
C LEU A 449 -0.02 -33.72 -13.83
N ALA A 450 -0.47 -33.53 -15.07
CA ALA A 450 -1.28 -34.49 -15.81
C ALA A 450 -0.53 -35.77 -16.20
N THR A 451 0.77 -35.67 -16.55
CA THR A 451 1.52 -36.81 -17.11
C THR A 451 2.52 -37.46 -16.15
N GLU A 452 3.05 -36.74 -15.16
CA GLU A 452 4.15 -37.23 -14.32
C GLU A 452 3.79 -37.35 -12.84
N VAL A 453 3.01 -36.42 -12.28
CA VAL A 453 2.62 -36.45 -10.85
C VAL A 453 1.34 -37.26 -10.63
N SER A 454 0.47 -37.38 -11.65
CA SER A 454 -0.82 -38.09 -11.57
C SER A 454 -1.71 -37.55 -10.45
N VAL A 455 -1.95 -36.24 -10.48
CA VAL A 455 -2.86 -35.58 -9.52
C VAL A 455 -4.28 -36.17 -9.67
N PRO A 456 -4.93 -36.63 -8.58
CA PRO A 456 -6.27 -37.17 -8.66
C PRO A 456 -7.23 -36.18 -9.35
N GLY A 457 -8.03 -36.64 -10.30
CA GLY A 457 -8.96 -35.79 -11.06
C GLY A 457 -8.37 -35.09 -12.30
N ILE A 458 -7.04 -35.10 -12.49
CA ILE A 458 -6.39 -34.58 -13.70
C ILE A 458 -6.06 -35.75 -14.63
N ASN A 459 -6.72 -35.85 -15.79
CA ASN A 459 -6.39 -36.87 -16.77
C ASN A 459 -5.17 -36.45 -17.61
N PRO A 460 -4.39 -37.39 -18.17
CA PRO A 460 -3.32 -37.07 -19.12
C PRO A 460 -3.78 -36.29 -20.36
N ALA A 461 -5.08 -36.31 -20.67
CA ALA A 461 -5.69 -35.52 -21.74
C ALA A 461 -5.96 -34.05 -21.35
N ASP A 462 -6.02 -33.76 -20.06
CA ASP A 462 -6.35 -32.44 -19.48
C ASP A 462 -5.12 -31.52 -19.48
N THR A 463 -4.50 -31.38 -20.65
CA THR A 463 -3.34 -30.52 -20.86
C THR A 463 -3.72 -29.21 -21.54
N LEU A 464 -2.97 -28.16 -21.25
CA LEU A 464 -3.06 -26.90 -21.96
C LEU A 464 -2.12 -26.92 -23.19
N PRO A 465 -2.57 -26.39 -24.35
CA PRO A 465 -1.66 -26.13 -25.47
C PRO A 465 -0.63 -25.07 -25.07
N SER A 466 0.43 -24.87 -25.87
CA SER A 466 1.29 -23.70 -25.72
C SER A 466 0.48 -22.41 -25.93
N ALA A 467 0.76 -21.38 -25.14
CA ALA A 467 0.03 -20.13 -25.07
C ALA A 467 -1.52 -20.31 -24.98
N PRO A 468 -2.05 -21.00 -23.95
CA PRO A 468 -3.48 -21.23 -23.81
C PRO A 468 -4.26 -19.92 -23.68
N THR A 469 -5.38 -19.82 -24.41
CA THR A 469 -6.34 -18.72 -24.25
C THR A 469 -7.01 -18.78 -22.88
N MET A 470 -7.47 -17.65 -22.34
CA MET A 470 -8.18 -17.59 -21.06
C MET A 470 -9.38 -18.55 -21.00
N ALA A 471 -10.24 -18.52 -22.02
CA ALA A 471 -11.39 -19.42 -22.15
C ALA A 471 -11.04 -20.92 -22.17
N ARG A 472 -9.78 -21.30 -22.43
CA ARG A 472 -9.32 -22.70 -22.35
C ARG A 472 -8.85 -23.04 -20.95
N ARG A 473 -8.25 -22.08 -20.26
CA ARG A 473 -7.82 -22.22 -18.87
C ARG A 473 -9.03 -22.30 -17.94
N GLU A 474 -10.03 -21.44 -18.14
CA GLU A 474 -11.32 -21.48 -17.43
C GLU A 474 -12.01 -22.83 -17.60
N ARG A 475 -12.14 -23.33 -18.84
CA ARG A 475 -12.72 -24.66 -19.09
C ARG A 475 -11.98 -25.80 -18.37
N LEU A 476 -10.66 -25.70 -18.24
CA LEU A 476 -9.89 -26.68 -17.47
C LEU A 476 -10.15 -26.51 -15.97
N ALA A 477 -10.16 -25.28 -15.46
CA ALA A 477 -10.50 -25.00 -14.06
C ALA A 477 -11.91 -25.52 -13.71
N ASP A 478 -12.89 -25.33 -14.58
CA ASP A 478 -14.25 -25.87 -14.43
C ASP A 478 -14.27 -27.39 -14.37
N ALA A 479 -13.52 -28.05 -15.27
CA ALA A 479 -13.39 -29.51 -15.27
C ALA A 479 -12.73 -30.04 -13.99
N LEU A 480 -11.69 -29.34 -13.49
CA LEU A 480 -11.03 -29.69 -12.24
C LEU A 480 -11.92 -29.44 -11.02
N ARG A 481 -12.69 -28.34 -11.00
CA ARG A 481 -13.70 -28.08 -9.96
C ARG A 481 -14.74 -29.20 -9.92
N ALA A 482 -15.24 -29.63 -11.08
CA ALA A 482 -16.17 -30.77 -11.16
C ALA A 482 -15.53 -32.11 -10.75
N ALA A 483 -14.23 -32.31 -11.01
CA ALA A 483 -13.53 -33.53 -10.60
C ALA A 483 -13.16 -33.54 -9.10
N TRP A 484 -13.09 -32.38 -8.47
CA TRP A 484 -12.72 -32.22 -7.05
C TRP A 484 -13.91 -31.92 -6.14
N SER A 485 -15.10 -31.66 -6.70
CA SER A 485 -16.33 -31.35 -5.95
C SER A 485 -16.83 -32.49 -5.06
N ASP A 486 -16.31 -33.71 -5.20
CA ASP A 486 -16.75 -34.89 -4.42
C ASP A 486 -16.53 -34.76 -2.89
N LEU A 487 -15.88 -33.69 -2.42
CA LEU A 487 -15.50 -33.50 -1.01
C LEU A 487 -16.31 -32.42 -0.30
N ARG A 488 -16.95 -31.53 -1.06
CA ARG A 488 -17.85 -30.52 -0.51
C ARG A 488 -19.27 -30.91 -0.89
N PRO A 489 -20.25 -30.83 0.03
CA PRO A 489 -21.63 -30.86 -0.40
C PRO A 489 -21.83 -29.83 -1.53
N PRO A 490 -22.57 -30.16 -2.60
CA PRO A 490 -22.86 -29.20 -3.64
C PRO A 490 -23.45 -27.94 -2.98
N PRO A 491 -23.10 -26.74 -3.48
CA PRO A 491 -23.63 -25.50 -2.90
C PRO A 491 -25.15 -25.58 -2.88
N THR A 492 -25.76 -25.08 -1.80
CA THR A 492 -27.20 -24.90 -1.75
C THR A 492 -27.63 -24.01 -2.93
N PRO A 493 -28.91 -24.08 -3.38
CA PRO A 493 -29.38 -23.20 -4.44
C PRO A 493 -29.09 -21.71 -4.19
N LEU A 494 -29.16 -21.29 -2.92
CA LEU A 494 -28.85 -19.93 -2.47
C LEU A 494 -27.35 -19.61 -2.58
N GLU A 495 -26.48 -20.50 -2.10
CA GLU A 495 -25.03 -20.34 -2.25
C GLU A 495 -24.63 -20.25 -3.74
N ALA A 496 -25.21 -21.10 -4.59
CA ALA A 496 -24.97 -21.08 -6.03
C ALA A 496 -25.38 -19.74 -6.67
N GLU A 497 -26.55 -19.21 -6.28
CA GLU A 497 -27.04 -17.91 -6.74
C GLU A 497 -26.12 -16.75 -6.28
N LEU A 498 -25.64 -16.79 -5.02
CA LEU A 498 -24.66 -15.82 -4.51
C LEU A 498 -23.33 -15.89 -5.26
N ILE A 499 -22.81 -17.09 -5.50
CA ILE A 499 -21.56 -17.31 -6.25
C ILE A 499 -21.67 -16.68 -7.64
N ASP A 500 -22.75 -16.95 -8.36
CA ASP A 500 -22.98 -16.41 -9.69
C ASP A 500 -23.17 -14.88 -9.66
N ALA A 501 -23.89 -14.36 -8.67
CA ALA A 501 -24.08 -12.92 -8.48
C ALA A 501 -22.76 -12.19 -8.19
N PHE A 502 -21.90 -12.73 -7.32
CA PHE A 502 -20.59 -12.15 -7.04
C PHE A 502 -19.67 -12.18 -8.25
N ARG A 503 -19.64 -13.28 -9.01
CA ARG A 503 -18.85 -13.38 -10.25
C ARG A 503 -19.29 -12.36 -11.29
N ALA A 504 -20.60 -12.21 -11.50
CA ALA A 504 -21.15 -11.19 -12.38
C ALA A 504 -20.76 -9.78 -11.89
N ALA A 505 -21.01 -9.47 -10.61
CA ALA A 505 -20.71 -8.16 -10.03
C ALA A 505 -19.22 -7.79 -10.13
N LEU A 506 -18.32 -8.71 -9.81
CA LEU A 506 -16.87 -8.49 -9.87
C LEU A 506 -16.36 -8.30 -11.31
N THR A 507 -17.02 -8.94 -12.30
CA THR A 507 -16.69 -8.81 -13.72
C THR A 507 -17.22 -7.52 -14.32
N ASP A 508 -18.46 -7.15 -13.99
CA ASP A 508 -19.15 -5.99 -14.56
C ASP A 508 -18.78 -4.67 -13.88
N THR A 509 -18.04 -4.70 -12.76
CA THR A 509 -17.68 -3.48 -12.04
C THR A 509 -16.79 -2.58 -12.92
N PRO A 510 -17.24 -1.37 -13.28
CA PRO A 510 -16.57 -0.53 -14.27
C PRO A 510 -15.19 -0.06 -13.82
N ASP A 511 -14.35 0.23 -14.82
CA ASP A 511 -13.05 0.83 -14.60
C ASP A 511 -13.20 2.33 -14.26
N VAL A 512 -12.34 2.79 -13.34
CA VAL A 512 -12.59 3.81 -12.28
C VAL A 512 -12.78 5.27 -12.77
N SER A 513 -13.57 5.54 -13.79
CA SER A 513 -13.63 6.86 -14.44
C SER A 513 -14.91 7.66 -14.19
N ASP A 514 -16.02 7.01 -13.83
CA ASP A 514 -17.30 7.68 -13.55
C ASP A 514 -17.73 7.51 -12.07
N PRO A 515 -17.92 8.63 -11.31
CA PRO A 515 -18.36 8.58 -9.92
C PRO A 515 -19.73 7.92 -9.71
N LEU A 516 -20.68 8.10 -10.63
CA LEU A 516 -22.02 7.52 -10.47
C LEU A 516 -21.98 6.00 -10.66
N SER A 517 -21.27 5.54 -11.70
CA SER A 517 -21.02 4.13 -11.94
C SER A 517 -20.27 3.47 -10.77
N THR A 518 -19.29 4.17 -10.19
CA THR A 518 -18.59 3.74 -8.95
C THR A 518 -19.56 3.54 -7.79
N MET A 519 -20.47 4.49 -7.55
CA MET A 519 -21.40 4.41 -6.42
C MET A 519 -22.47 3.32 -6.61
N ARG A 520 -22.94 3.08 -7.83
CA ARG A 520 -23.83 1.96 -8.15
C ARG A 520 -23.15 0.61 -7.93
N ALA A 521 -21.89 0.50 -8.33
CA ALA A 521 -21.10 -0.69 -8.05
C ALA A 521 -20.90 -0.93 -6.54
N ILE A 522 -20.65 0.13 -5.77
CA ILE A 522 -20.55 0.03 -4.31
C ILE A 522 -21.86 -0.48 -3.72
N GLU A 523 -23.01 0.13 -4.05
CA GLU A 523 -24.32 -0.31 -3.56
C GLU A 523 -24.58 -1.78 -3.90
N HIS A 524 -24.36 -2.17 -5.15
CA HIS A 524 -24.59 -3.55 -5.59
C HIS A 524 -23.71 -4.55 -4.82
N LEU A 525 -22.41 -4.27 -4.67
CA LEU A 525 -21.51 -5.12 -3.89
C LEU A 525 -21.86 -5.14 -2.40
N VAL A 526 -22.27 -4.01 -1.81
CA VAL A 526 -22.71 -3.93 -0.41
C VAL A 526 -23.94 -4.82 -0.18
N ARG A 527 -24.90 -4.84 -1.12
CA ARG A 527 -26.08 -5.72 -1.04
C ARG A 527 -25.70 -7.19 -1.07
N LEU A 528 -24.83 -7.59 -1.98
CA LEU A 528 -24.35 -8.97 -2.08
C LEU A 528 -23.54 -9.38 -0.84
N ASN A 529 -22.66 -8.51 -0.34
CA ASN A 529 -21.90 -8.73 0.88
C ASN A 529 -22.82 -8.87 2.11
N ALA A 530 -23.91 -8.09 2.19
CA ALA A 530 -24.91 -8.23 3.24
C ALA A 530 -25.69 -9.55 3.13
N ALA A 531 -26.05 -9.96 1.92
CA ALA A 531 -26.72 -11.24 1.68
C ALA A 531 -25.83 -12.44 2.08
N ALA A 532 -24.55 -12.41 1.71
CA ALA A 532 -23.59 -13.44 2.10
C ALA A 532 -23.37 -13.50 3.61
N ALA A 533 -23.35 -12.35 4.30
CA ALA A 533 -23.27 -12.32 5.75
C ALA A 533 -24.52 -12.92 6.44
N LEU A 534 -25.71 -12.70 5.87
CA LEU A 534 -26.97 -13.27 6.37
C LEU A 534 -27.05 -14.78 6.14
N GLU A 535 -26.64 -15.26 4.96
CA GLU A 535 -26.52 -16.69 4.65
C GLU A 535 -25.54 -17.35 5.62
N HIS A 536 -24.39 -16.73 5.86
CA HIS A 536 -23.40 -17.25 6.80
C HIS A 536 -23.93 -17.31 8.25
N ALA A 537 -24.81 -16.39 8.63
CA ALA A 537 -25.49 -16.40 9.91
C ALA A 537 -26.65 -17.42 10.00
N GLY A 538 -26.98 -18.10 8.90
CA GLY A 538 -28.07 -19.07 8.79
C GLY A 538 -29.47 -18.48 8.54
N ASP A 539 -29.55 -17.22 8.10
CA ASP A 539 -30.81 -16.57 7.70
C ASP A 539 -31.00 -16.58 6.18
N ASP A 540 -31.21 -17.79 5.65
CA ASP A 540 -31.36 -18.05 4.21
C ASP A 540 -32.48 -17.23 3.55
N GLN A 541 -33.57 -16.97 4.30
CA GLN A 541 -34.70 -16.20 3.79
C GLN A 541 -34.31 -14.73 3.59
N ALA A 542 -33.72 -14.10 4.62
CA ALA A 542 -33.29 -12.71 4.50
C ALA A 542 -32.18 -12.56 3.44
N ALA A 543 -31.27 -13.53 3.34
CA ALA A 543 -30.26 -13.56 2.28
C ALA A 543 -30.90 -13.62 0.88
N ALA A 544 -31.86 -14.51 0.65
CA ALA A 544 -32.57 -14.61 -0.63
C ALA A 544 -33.32 -13.32 -1.01
N GLU A 545 -33.99 -12.68 -0.05
CA GLU A 545 -34.65 -11.38 -0.27
C GLU A 545 -33.65 -10.30 -0.71
N ARG A 546 -32.46 -10.26 -0.09
CA ARG A 546 -31.40 -9.30 -0.44
C ARG A 546 -30.77 -9.54 -1.81
N ILE A 547 -30.63 -10.81 -2.22
CA ILE A 547 -30.15 -11.16 -3.56
C ILE A 547 -31.15 -10.69 -4.62
N ALA A 548 -32.43 -10.96 -4.40
CA ALA A 548 -33.50 -10.50 -5.31
C ALA A 548 -33.48 -8.97 -5.46
N ASP A 549 -33.27 -8.23 -4.37
CA ASP A 549 -33.11 -6.78 -4.38
C ASP A 549 -31.84 -6.30 -5.11
N ALA A 550 -30.77 -7.09 -5.11
CA ALA A 550 -29.52 -6.77 -5.80
C ALA A 550 -29.66 -6.85 -7.33
N PHE A 551 -30.56 -7.70 -7.84
CA PHE A 551 -30.79 -7.88 -9.27
C PHE A 551 -31.75 -6.87 -9.91
N ILE A 552 -32.44 -6.04 -9.12
CA ILE A 552 -33.32 -4.99 -9.66
C ILE A 552 -32.44 -3.94 -10.36
N PRO A 553 -32.47 -3.83 -11.71
CA PRO A 553 -31.61 -2.89 -12.40
C PRO A 553 -32.01 -1.47 -12.03
N LEU A 554 -31.08 -0.68 -11.47
CA LEU A 554 -31.29 0.76 -11.24
C LEU A 554 -31.65 1.53 -12.53
N ALA A 555 -31.44 0.91 -13.70
CA ALA A 555 -31.70 1.46 -15.02
C ALA A 555 -33.19 1.67 -15.36
N THR A 556 -34.15 1.24 -14.51
CA THR A 556 -35.59 1.45 -14.78
C THR A 556 -36.15 2.80 -14.32
N ARG A 557 -35.33 3.69 -13.75
CA ARG A 557 -35.71 5.11 -13.55
C ARG A 557 -35.13 5.94 -14.68
N ASP A 558 -35.97 6.24 -15.68
CA ASP A 558 -35.61 7.15 -16.78
C ASP A 558 -34.99 8.43 -16.20
N PRO A 559 -33.80 8.84 -16.66
CA PRO A 559 -33.20 10.09 -16.24
C PRO A 559 -34.18 11.21 -16.61
N VAL A 560 -34.75 11.88 -15.60
CA VAL A 560 -35.67 12.99 -15.81
C VAL A 560 -34.96 13.99 -16.73
N PRO A 561 -35.50 14.29 -17.93
CA PRO A 561 -34.83 15.17 -18.87
C PRO A 561 -34.70 16.55 -18.21
N SER A 562 -33.47 16.90 -17.85
CA SER A 562 -33.16 18.23 -17.34
C SER A 562 -33.38 19.23 -18.47
N PRO A 563 -34.23 20.25 -18.31
CA PRO A 563 -34.43 21.24 -19.34
C PRO A 563 -33.09 21.93 -19.64
N PRO A 564 -32.70 22.09 -20.92
CA PRO A 564 -31.45 22.74 -21.29
C PRO A 564 -31.51 24.19 -20.81
N THR A 565 -30.75 24.52 -19.78
CA THR A 565 -30.65 25.87 -19.24
C THR A 565 -29.27 26.43 -19.51
N ASP A 566 -29.23 27.65 -20.05
CA ASP A 566 -28.01 28.34 -20.48
C ASP A 566 -27.20 28.84 -19.26
N PRO A 567 -25.93 28.40 -19.05
CA PRO A 567 -25.07 28.87 -17.97
C PRO A 567 -24.41 30.24 -18.24
N THR A 568 -24.70 30.89 -19.38
CA THR A 568 -24.05 32.15 -19.77
C THR A 568 -24.22 33.28 -18.75
N LEU A 569 -25.40 33.43 -18.13
CA LEU A 569 -25.65 34.50 -17.15
C LEU A 569 -24.74 34.37 -15.92
N GLY A 570 -24.51 33.16 -15.41
CA GLY A 570 -23.59 32.92 -14.31
C GLY A 570 -22.15 33.30 -14.65
N ILE A 571 -21.70 32.99 -15.87
CA ILE A 571 -20.37 33.40 -16.36
C ILE A 571 -20.29 34.92 -16.49
N GLN A 572 -21.33 35.57 -17.01
CA GLN A 572 -21.37 37.03 -17.11
C GLN A 572 -21.36 37.69 -15.73
N LEU A 573 -22.09 37.15 -14.76
CA LEU A 573 -22.14 37.66 -13.39
C LEU A 573 -20.75 37.65 -12.74
N LEU A 574 -20.03 36.53 -12.84
CA LEU A 574 -18.67 36.39 -12.29
C LEU A 574 -17.66 37.32 -12.99
N ASN A 575 -17.91 37.65 -14.25
CA ASN A 575 -17.04 38.51 -15.07
C ASN A 575 -17.50 39.98 -15.13
N ALA A 576 -18.55 40.37 -14.40
CA ALA A 576 -19.05 41.73 -14.40
C ALA A 576 -17.93 42.74 -14.08
N SER A 577 -17.82 43.77 -14.92
CA SER A 577 -16.77 44.77 -14.82
C SER A 577 -17.11 45.89 -13.83
N SER A 578 -18.39 46.15 -13.62
CA SER A 578 -18.94 47.14 -12.69
C SER A 578 -20.06 46.56 -11.81
N ASP A 579 -20.38 47.24 -10.72
CA ASP A 579 -21.47 46.87 -9.83
C ASP A 579 -22.85 47.03 -10.50
N ASP A 580 -23.02 48.06 -11.34
CA ASP A 580 -24.26 48.26 -12.12
C ASP A 580 -24.51 47.08 -13.08
N GLN A 581 -23.45 46.62 -13.77
CA GLN A 581 -23.53 45.46 -14.66
C GLN A 581 -23.86 44.19 -13.87
N ALA A 582 -23.28 44.00 -12.69
CA ALA A 582 -23.62 42.86 -11.83
C ALA A 582 -25.08 42.93 -11.37
N ALA A 583 -25.58 44.12 -11.01
CA ALA A 583 -26.97 44.32 -10.60
C ALA A 583 -27.98 44.08 -11.74
N ASP A 584 -27.64 44.46 -12.98
CA ASP A 584 -28.43 44.11 -14.17
C ASP A 584 -28.51 42.60 -14.38
N ILE A 585 -27.37 41.90 -14.32
CA ILE A 585 -27.31 40.44 -14.51
C ILE A 585 -28.04 39.70 -13.37
N LEU A 586 -27.92 40.16 -12.12
CA LEU A 586 -28.66 39.60 -10.99
C LEU A 586 -30.19 39.74 -11.18
N ARG A 587 -30.66 40.88 -11.69
CA ARG A 587 -32.09 41.06 -12.05
C ARG A 587 -32.53 40.13 -13.16
N GLU A 588 -31.66 39.80 -14.10
CA GLU A 588 -31.95 38.85 -15.17
C GLU A 588 -31.97 37.41 -14.66
N ILE A 589 -31.00 37.00 -13.82
CA ILE A 589 -31.00 35.68 -13.16
C ILE A 589 -32.27 35.50 -12.33
N ALA A 590 -32.72 36.53 -11.59
CA ALA A 590 -33.93 36.46 -10.77
C ALA A 590 -35.23 36.27 -11.58
N ARG A 591 -35.23 36.53 -12.89
CA ARG A 591 -36.40 36.37 -13.78
C ARG A 591 -36.40 35.06 -14.56
N ASN A 592 -35.27 34.35 -14.59
CA ASN A 592 -35.09 33.13 -15.38
C ASN A 592 -35.01 31.90 -14.47
N PRO A 593 -35.38 30.71 -14.97
CA PRO A 593 -35.10 29.45 -14.26
C PRO A 593 -33.62 29.34 -13.94
N LEU A 594 -33.29 28.91 -12.72
CA LEU A 594 -31.91 28.74 -12.31
C LEU A 594 -31.28 27.56 -13.05
N SER A 595 -30.16 27.81 -13.72
CA SER A 595 -29.25 26.77 -14.20
C SER A 595 -28.23 26.45 -13.11
N ALA A 596 -27.60 25.28 -13.17
CA ALA A 596 -26.54 24.92 -12.21
C ALA A 596 -25.41 25.95 -12.19
N GLY A 597 -25.01 26.46 -13.37
CA GLY A 597 -24.00 27.51 -13.48
C GLY A 597 -24.44 28.85 -12.90
N ASN A 598 -25.72 29.21 -13.07
CA ASN A 598 -26.28 30.45 -12.50
C ASN A 598 -26.37 30.35 -10.98
N ALA A 599 -26.78 29.20 -10.43
CA ALA A 599 -26.83 28.97 -8.98
C ALA A 599 -25.43 29.04 -8.33
N ASP A 600 -24.42 28.42 -8.94
CA ASP A 600 -23.04 28.47 -8.45
C ASP A 600 -22.46 29.90 -8.46
N ALA A 601 -22.68 30.63 -9.54
CA ALA A 601 -22.27 32.03 -9.66
C ALA A 601 -23.01 32.92 -8.66
N LEU A 602 -24.31 32.71 -8.47
CA LEU A 602 -25.13 33.48 -7.55
C LEU A 602 -24.68 33.29 -6.09
N VAL A 603 -24.47 32.05 -5.65
CA VAL A 603 -23.96 31.77 -4.29
C VAL A 603 -22.54 32.33 -4.12
N GLU A 604 -21.69 32.23 -5.13
CA GLU A 604 -20.35 32.84 -5.10
C GLU A 604 -20.44 34.36 -4.96
N THR A 605 -21.28 35.03 -5.73
CA THR A 605 -21.48 36.47 -5.65
C THR A 605 -22.11 36.90 -4.33
N ALA A 606 -23.02 36.12 -3.75
CA ALA A 606 -23.59 36.39 -2.42
C ALA A 606 -22.50 36.39 -1.32
N VAL A 607 -21.47 35.55 -1.47
CA VAL A 607 -20.41 35.36 -0.48
C VAL A 607 -19.21 36.28 -0.73
N LEU A 608 -18.78 36.40 -2.00
CA LEU A 608 -17.53 37.01 -2.43
C LEU A 608 -17.72 38.22 -3.36
N GLY A 609 -18.95 38.68 -3.60
CA GLY A 609 -19.24 39.82 -4.46
C GLY A 609 -18.42 41.06 -4.10
N ARG A 610 -18.06 41.88 -5.10
CA ARG A 610 -17.08 42.98 -4.96
C ARG A 610 -17.56 44.05 -3.98
N SER A 611 -18.79 44.52 -4.13
CA SER A 611 -19.41 45.49 -3.24
C SER A 611 -20.44 44.87 -2.31
N ARG A 612 -20.78 45.61 -1.25
CA ARG A 612 -21.77 45.20 -0.26
C ARG A 612 -23.16 45.06 -0.91
N ASP A 613 -23.52 45.97 -1.80
CA ASP A 613 -24.84 46.02 -2.41
C ASP A 613 -25.06 44.84 -3.36
N VAL A 614 -24.05 44.49 -4.16
CA VAL A 614 -24.09 43.31 -5.05
C VAL A 614 -24.17 42.01 -4.22
N ARG A 615 -23.42 41.90 -3.11
CA ARG A 615 -23.52 40.73 -2.21
C ARG A 615 -24.90 40.60 -1.60
N GLU A 616 -25.48 41.70 -1.13
CA GLU A 616 -26.80 41.69 -0.50
C GLU A 616 -27.88 41.34 -1.52
N GLN A 617 -27.85 41.91 -2.73
CA GLN A 617 -28.77 41.56 -3.81
C GLN A 617 -28.68 40.07 -4.18
N ALA A 618 -27.47 39.53 -4.36
CA ALA A 618 -27.29 38.12 -4.66
C ALA A 618 -27.77 37.23 -3.51
N ARG A 619 -27.51 37.61 -2.25
CA ARG A 619 -28.03 36.92 -1.06
C ARG A 619 -29.55 36.91 -1.02
N GLN A 620 -30.21 38.03 -1.31
CA GLN A 620 -31.67 38.10 -1.37
C GLN A 620 -32.23 37.14 -2.43
N ILE A 621 -31.59 37.04 -3.60
CA ILE A 621 -32.02 36.09 -4.65
C ILE A 621 -31.81 34.64 -4.19
N VAL A 622 -30.70 34.33 -3.51
CA VAL A 622 -30.46 33.01 -2.90
C VAL A 622 -31.57 32.65 -1.92
N LEU A 623 -31.99 33.59 -1.07
CA LEU A 623 -33.03 33.38 -0.06
C LEU A 623 -34.43 33.26 -0.69
N ILE A 624 -34.73 34.04 -1.72
CA ILE A 624 -36.00 33.90 -2.48
C ILE A 624 -36.08 32.50 -3.12
N ASN A 625 -34.94 31.97 -3.55
CA ASN A 625 -34.82 30.64 -4.16
C ASN A 625 -34.29 29.59 -3.16
N GLU A 626 -34.51 29.75 -1.86
CA GLU A 626 -33.98 28.84 -0.82
C GLU A 626 -34.52 27.40 -0.95
N SER A 627 -35.66 27.23 -1.62
CA SER A 627 -36.26 25.93 -1.89
C SER A 627 -35.78 25.29 -3.20
N GLU A 628 -35.03 26.03 -4.02
CA GLU A 628 -34.52 25.53 -5.29
C GLU A 628 -33.33 24.59 -5.04
N PRO A 629 -33.40 23.31 -5.45
CA PRO A 629 -32.35 22.33 -5.19
C PRO A 629 -30.95 22.74 -5.67
N LEU A 630 -30.87 23.46 -6.80
CA LEU A 630 -29.60 23.93 -7.36
C LEU A 630 -28.88 24.94 -6.44
N ILE A 631 -29.64 25.76 -5.69
CA ILE A 631 -29.09 26.69 -4.70
C ILE A 631 -28.52 25.92 -3.51
N LEU A 632 -29.26 24.91 -3.03
CA LEU A 632 -28.83 24.06 -1.92
C LEU A 632 -27.54 23.30 -2.26
N LEU A 633 -27.43 22.77 -3.48
CA LEU A 633 -26.22 22.10 -3.98
C LEU A 633 -25.04 23.07 -4.22
N ALA A 634 -25.31 24.30 -4.67
CA ALA A 634 -24.29 25.33 -4.79
C ALA A 634 -23.73 25.75 -3.42
N LEU A 635 -24.59 25.89 -2.40
CA LEU A 635 -24.18 26.15 -1.02
C LEU A 635 -23.33 25.01 -0.45
N GLU A 636 -23.74 23.75 -0.61
CA GLU A 636 -22.96 22.58 -0.16
C GLU A 636 -21.54 22.59 -0.74
N ARG A 637 -21.42 22.80 -2.06
CA ARG A 637 -20.12 22.87 -2.74
C ARG A 637 -19.25 24.01 -2.20
N ARG A 638 -19.84 25.18 -1.91
CA ARG A 638 -19.08 26.32 -1.37
C ARG A 638 -18.63 26.13 0.06
N ILE A 639 -19.39 25.40 0.88
CA ILE A 639 -18.93 24.99 2.21
C ILE A 639 -17.66 24.13 2.08
N ARG A 640 -17.67 23.15 1.17
CA ARG A 640 -16.54 22.25 0.90
C ARG A 640 -15.26 23.00 0.48
N ASP A 641 -15.40 24.07 -0.27
CA ASP A 641 -14.28 24.93 -0.72
C ASP A 641 -13.66 25.80 0.39
N ARG A 642 -14.15 25.68 1.65
CA ARG A 642 -13.62 26.33 2.86
C ARG A 642 -13.59 27.86 2.81
N THR A 643 -14.58 28.49 2.17
CA THR A 643 -14.80 29.94 2.32
C THR A 643 -15.49 30.21 3.65
N ARG A 644 -14.70 30.53 4.68
CA ARG A 644 -15.16 30.49 6.08
C ARG A 644 -15.98 31.71 6.51
N GLY A 645 -17.04 31.45 7.27
CA GLY A 645 -17.92 32.42 7.93
C GLY A 645 -19.19 32.72 7.15
N THR A 646 -19.07 33.44 6.03
CA THR A 646 -20.23 33.99 5.31
C THR A 646 -21.09 32.93 4.62
N VAL A 647 -20.47 31.85 4.10
CA VAL A 647 -21.19 30.73 3.49
C VAL A 647 -22.00 29.96 4.53
N LEU A 648 -21.41 29.68 5.70
CA LEU A 648 -22.10 28.96 6.78
C LEU A 648 -23.32 29.75 7.28
N ALA A 649 -23.15 31.06 7.49
CA ALA A 649 -24.27 31.93 7.87
C ALA A 649 -25.37 31.97 6.80
N LEU A 650 -25.01 31.94 5.51
CA LEU A 650 -25.98 31.88 4.41
C LEU A 650 -26.70 30.53 4.36
N ALA A 651 -25.97 29.42 4.55
CA ALA A 651 -26.53 28.07 4.60
C ALA A 651 -27.51 27.92 5.77
N GLU A 652 -27.17 28.45 6.95
CA GLU A 652 -28.04 28.48 8.12
C GLU A 652 -29.32 29.27 7.88
N GLN A 653 -29.20 30.41 7.22
CA GLN A 653 -30.34 31.23 6.87
C GLN A 653 -31.28 30.50 5.89
N VAL A 654 -30.72 29.81 4.88
CA VAL A 654 -31.47 29.01 3.90
C VAL A 654 -32.11 27.76 4.51
N LEU A 655 -31.46 27.13 5.50
CA LEU A 655 -32.01 25.97 6.19
C LEU A 655 -33.08 26.36 7.23
N GLY A 656 -33.01 27.58 7.77
CA GLY A 656 -33.87 28.05 8.86
C GLY A 656 -33.53 27.46 10.24
N SER A 657 -32.52 26.58 10.30
CA SER A 657 -32.00 25.98 11.52
C SER A 657 -30.48 25.89 11.45
N ALA A 658 -29.80 26.33 12.51
CA ALA A 658 -28.35 26.25 12.64
C ALA A 658 -27.96 25.22 13.70
N PRO A 659 -26.93 24.39 13.46
CA PRO A 659 -26.28 23.67 14.54
C PRO A 659 -25.71 24.66 15.58
N PRO A 660 -25.49 24.24 16.84
CA PRO A 660 -24.85 25.08 17.84
C PRO A 660 -23.52 25.66 17.34
N ASN A 661 -23.23 26.92 17.68
CA ASN A 661 -22.03 27.61 17.19
C ASN A 661 -20.71 26.93 17.62
N ASP A 662 -20.76 26.19 18.72
CA ASP A 662 -19.69 25.43 19.36
C ASP A 662 -19.57 23.98 18.90
N ASP A 663 -20.45 23.52 18.00
CA ASP A 663 -20.40 22.18 17.44
C ASP A 663 -19.16 22.01 16.52
N PRO A 664 -18.20 21.12 16.86
CA PRO A 664 -17.01 20.89 16.04
C PRO A 664 -17.34 20.36 14.63
N ASN A 665 -18.54 19.79 14.44
CA ASN A 665 -19.03 19.21 13.19
C ASN A 665 -20.08 20.09 12.49
N ARG A 666 -20.27 21.34 12.93
CA ARG A 666 -21.26 22.28 12.36
C ARG A 666 -21.22 22.36 10.82
N GLU A 667 -20.02 22.39 10.24
CA GLU A 667 -19.83 22.43 8.77
C GLU A 667 -20.44 21.20 8.09
N GLN A 668 -20.24 20.03 8.69
CA GLN A 668 -20.74 18.77 8.20
C GLN A 668 -22.26 18.68 8.36
N HIS A 669 -22.80 19.00 9.53
CA HIS A 669 -24.26 19.00 9.75
C HIS A 669 -24.99 19.94 8.80
N LEU A 670 -24.44 21.12 8.50
CA LEU A 670 -25.02 22.03 7.51
C LEU A 670 -24.99 21.44 6.10
N ARG A 671 -23.90 20.79 5.69
CA ARG A 671 -23.82 20.13 4.38
C ARG A 671 -24.84 19.00 4.26
N GLU A 672 -24.95 18.18 5.31
CA GLU A 672 -25.94 17.10 5.37
C GLU A 672 -27.37 17.65 5.27
N ALA A 673 -27.70 18.68 6.05
CA ALA A 673 -29.02 19.30 6.02
C ALA A 673 -29.35 19.94 4.66
N LEU A 674 -28.38 20.63 4.01
CA LEU A 674 -28.56 21.18 2.65
C LEU A 674 -28.85 20.07 1.64
N LEU A 675 -28.12 18.96 1.71
CA LEU A 675 -28.35 17.82 0.85
C LEU A 675 -29.71 17.15 1.13
N ILE A 676 -30.22 17.15 2.37
CA ILE A 676 -31.52 16.54 2.73
C ILE A 676 -32.60 17.33 2.02
N ARG A 677 -32.56 18.64 2.26
CA ARG A 677 -33.55 19.58 1.73
C ARG A 677 -33.50 19.64 0.20
N ALA A 678 -32.32 19.50 -0.41
CA ALA A 678 -32.19 19.45 -1.87
C ALA A 678 -32.87 18.20 -2.45
N ALA A 679 -32.66 17.04 -1.81
CA ALA A 679 -33.27 15.78 -2.22
C ALA A 679 -34.80 15.78 -2.05
N GLU A 680 -35.31 16.32 -0.93
CA GLU A 680 -36.76 16.46 -0.69
C GLU A 680 -37.48 17.33 -1.72
N ARG A 681 -36.77 18.30 -2.32
CA ARG A 681 -37.35 19.33 -3.19
C ARG A 681 -37.16 19.08 -4.68
N SER A 682 -36.33 18.12 -5.07
CA SER A 682 -36.14 17.78 -6.47
C SER A 682 -36.74 16.43 -6.83
N PRO A 683 -37.87 16.37 -7.57
CA PRO A 683 -38.38 15.12 -8.11
C PRO A 683 -37.55 14.57 -9.30
N GLY A 684 -36.32 15.05 -9.54
CA GLY A 684 -35.53 14.63 -10.71
C GLY A 684 -34.03 14.97 -10.72
N ILE A 685 -33.49 15.76 -9.79
CA ILE A 685 -32.04 15.81 -9.56
C ILE A 685 -31.68 14.52 -8.82
N PRO A 686 -30.66 13.75 -9.25
CA PRO A 686 -30.41 12.42 -8.71
C PRO A 686 -30.23 12.45 -7.19
N SER A 687 -31.34 12.16 -6.51
CA SER A 687 -31.40 11.56 -5.20
C SER A 687 -30.54 10.29 -5.18
N ASP A 688 -30.22 9.69 -6.33
CA ASP A 688 -29.33 8.56 -6.50
C ASP A 688 -28.08 8.60 -5.61
N LEU A 689 -27.25 9.65 -5.58
CA LEU A 689 -26.04 9.59 -4.75
C LEU A 689 -26.32 9.48 -3.24
N ARG A 690 -27.30 10.23 -2.74
CA ARG A 690 -27.68 10.20 -1.32
C ARG A 690 -28.57 9.01 -0.98
N TYR A 691 -29.41 8.59 -1.91
CA TYR A 691 -30.21 7.38 -1.84
C TYR A 691 -29.28 6.17 -1.84
N LEU A 692 -28.26 6.15 -2.68
CA LEU A 692 -27.18 5.16 -2.68
C LEU A 692 -26.42 5.20 -1.36
N GLU A 693 -26.06 6.38 -0.84
CA GLU A 693 -25.45 6.49 0.50
C GLU A 693 -26.39 5.95 1.59
N LEU A 694 -27.67 6.30 1.58
CA LEU A 694 -28.66 5.81 2.55
C LEU A 694 -28.90 4.30 2.43
N GLN A 695 -28.93 3.76 1.20
CA GLN A 695 -29.06 2.34 0.92
C GLN A 695 -27.79 1.60 1.37
N ILE A 696 -26.60 2.13 1.08
CA ILE A 696 -25.33 1.62 1.58
C ILE A 696 -25.37 1.58 3.12
N ASP A 697 -25.83 2.65 3.76
CA ASP A 697 -25.97 2.72 5.21
C ASP A 697 -26.96 1.69 5.76
N GLU A 698 -28.12 1.54 5.13
CA GLU A 698 -29.15 0.57 5.50
C GLU A 698 -28.63 -0.88 5.37
N HIS A 699 -27.93 -1.21 4.29
CA HIS A 699 -27.38 -2.53 4.07
C HIS A 699 -26.21 -2.83 5.02
N LEU A 700 -25.40 -1.83 5.35
CA LEU A 700 -24.35 -1.98 6.36
C LEU A 700 -24.92 -2.15 7.77
N ALA A 701 -26.06 -1.52 8.09
CA ALA A 701 -26.79 -1.75 9.34
C ALA A 701 -27.37 -3.16 9.41
N ALA A 702 -28.03 -3.62 8.34
CA ALA A 702 -28.58 -4.97 8.26
C ALA A 702 -27.49 -6.03 8.45
N ARG A 703 -26.32 -5.84 7.84
CA ARG A 703 -25.16 -6.71 8.00
C ARG A 703 -24.65 -6.79 9.45
N ALA A 704 -24.77 -5.70 10.21
CA ALA A 704 -24.38 -5.66 11.62
C ALA A 704 -25.46 -6.24 12.56
N GLY A 705 -26.60 -6.72 12.03
CA GLY A 705 -27.75 -7.13 12.84
C GLY A 705 -28.40 -5.96 13.59
N LEU A 706 -28.16 -4.72 13.15
CA LEU A 706 -28.71 -3.52 13.78
C LEU A 706 -30.08 -3.17 13.18
N PRO A 707 -30.99 -2.57 13.98
CA PRO A 707 -32.26 -2.08 13.46
C PRO A 707 -32.06 -1.03 12.35
N THR A 708 -32.88 -1.10 11.31
CA THR A 708 -32.88 -0.16 10.18
C THR A 708 -33.07 1.28 10.67
N GLY A 709 -32.14 2.18 10.32
CA GLY A 709 -32.20 3.62 10.64
C GLY A 709 -30.97 4.20 11.35
N GLU A 710 -30.01 3.36 11.77
CA GLU A 710 -28.71 3.84 12.26
C GLU A 710 -27.74 4.19 11.12
N PRO A 711 -26.91 5.24 11.26
CA PRO A 711 -25.99 5.67 10.21
C PRO A 711 -24.83 4.67 10.00
N ALA A 712 -24.39 4.44 8.76
CA ALA A 712 -23.36 3.44 8.41
C ALA A 712 -22.13 3.39 9.30
N PRO A 713 -21.52 4.54 9.70
CA PRO A 713 -20.28 4.45 10.45
C PRO A 713 -20.52 3.81 11.82
N VAL A 714 -21.70 4.00 12.43
CA VAL A 714 -22.07 3.33 13.68
C VAL A 714 -22.20 1.84 13.44
N SER A 715 -22.87 1.45 12.35
CA SER A 715 -23.07 0.06 11.96
C SER A 715 -21.77 -0.71 11.70
N ILE A 716 -20.82 -0.11 10.97
CA ILE A 716 -19.52 -0.76 10.72
C ILE A 716 -18.70 -0.84 12.00
N ALA A 717 -18.77 0.16 12.88
CA ALA A 717 -18.05 0.10 14.16
C ALA A 717 -18.57 -1.05 15.03
N ALA A 718 -19.89 -1.22 15.10
CA ALA A 718 -20.51 -2.33 15.81
C ALA A 718 -20.13 -3.69 15.21
N LEU A 719 -20.09 -3.81 13.88
CA LEU A 719 -19.68 -5.03 13.22
C LEU A 719 -18.19 -5.35 13.45
N ILE A 720 -17.31 -4.33 13.36
CA ILE A 720 -15.89 -4.46 13.70
C ILE A 720 -15.72 -4.91 15.15
N GLU A 721 -16.51 -4.34 16.07
CA GLU A 721 -16.50 -4.72 17.48
C GLU A 721 -16.98 -6.17 17.68
N SER A 722 -18.06 -6.58 17.01
CA SER A 722 -18.57 -7.96 17.05
C SER A 722 -17.52 -8.96 16.56
N LEU A 723 -16.95 -8.74 15.36
CA LEU A 723 -15.91 -9.61 14.80
C LEU A 723 -14.65 -9.61 15.66
N THR A 724 -14.28 -8.46 16.22
CA THR A 724 -13.15 -8.37 17.15
C THR A 724 -13.40 -9.19 18.40
N ASN A 725 -14.62 -9.13 18.96
CA ASN A 725 -14.99 -9.90 20.15
C ASN A 725 -14.98 -11.41 19.86
N GLU A 726 -15.48 -11.84 18.69
CA GLU A 726 -15.42 -13.24 18.25
C GLU A 726 -13.98 -13.73 18.10
N LEU A 727 -13.12 -12.98 17.39
CA LEU A 727 -11.70 -13.30 17.23
C LEU A 727 -10.93 -13.29 18.56
N THR A 728 -11.28 -12.39 19.47
CA THR A 728 -10.68 -12.33 20.81
C THR A 728 -11.12 -13.54 21.64
N ALA A 729 -12.40 -13.92 21.59
CA ALA A 729 -12.92 -15.10 22.27
C ALA A 729 -12.29 -16.40 21.75
N ALA A 730 -11.97 -16.46 20.45
CA ALA A 730 -11.22 -17.55 19.84
C ALA A 730 -9.70 -17.54 20.16
N GLY A 731 -9.18 -16.53 20.86
CA GLY A 731 -7.77 -16.44 21.27
C GLY A 731 -6.81 -16.00 20.17
N VAL A 732 -7.34 -15.49 19.06
CA VAL A 732 -6.64 -15.17 17.82
C VAL A 732 -5.88 -13.85 17.93
N VAL A 733 -6.53 -12.88 18.57
CA VAL A 733 -6.00 -11.53 18.71
C VAL A 733 -5.87 -11.21 20.19
N ALA A 734 -4.63 -11.08 20.66
CA ALA A 734 -4.33 -10.75 22.06
C ALA A 734 -4.78 -9.32 22.44
N SER A 735 -4.84 -8.42 21.47
CA SER A 735 -5.54 -7.13 21.53
C SER A 735 -5.55 -6.50 20.13
N VAL A 736 -6.73 -6.12 19.62
CA VAL A 736 -6.76 -5.24 18.44
C VAL A 736 -6.28 -3.87 18.92
N PRO A 737 -5.28 -3.23 18.28
CA PRO A 737 -4.89 -1.88 18.65
C PRO A 737 -6.14 -1.00 18.59
N ALA A 738 -6.51 -0.41 19.74
CA ALA A 738 -7.66 0.47 19.84
C ALA A 738 -7.59 1.47 18.68
N SER A 739 -8.47 1.28 17.69
CA SER A 739 -8.49 2.16 16.53
C SER A 739 -8.69 3.56 17.08
N ALA A 740 -7.78 4.48 16.72
CA ALA A 740 -7.88 5.87 17.17
C ALA A 740 -9.32 6.35 16.96
N PRO A 741 -9.88 7.20 17.84
CA PRO A 741 -11.22 7.73 17.67
C PRO A 741 -11.26 8.57 16.38
N ILE A 742 -11.59 7.91 15.27
CA ILE A 742 -11.77 8.55 13.98
C ILE A 742 -13.19 9.12 14.00
N THR A 743 -13.27 10.44 13.85
CA THR A 743 -14.52 11.19 13.77
C THR A 743 -15.50 10.52 12.81
N LEU A 744 -16.70 10.19 13.31
CA LEU A 744 -17.80 9.66 12.52
C LEU A 744 -18.13 10.65 11.39
N GLY A 745 -18.38 10.11 10.19
CA GLY A 745 -19.08 10.84 9.12
C GLY A 745 -18.25 11.35 7.94
N THR A 746 -16.96 11.04 7.81
CA THR A 746 -16.24 11.38 6.56
C THR A 746 -16.05 10.16 5.67
N ALA A 747 -16.19 10.31 4.34
CA ALA A 747 -15.95 9.22 3.38
C ALA A 747 -14.58 8.52 3.55
N PRO A 748 -13.46 9.22 3.88
CA PRO A 748 -12.20 8.55 4.21
C PRO A 748 -12.26 7.69 5.48
N ALA A 749 -13.03 8.11 6.49
CA ALA A 749 -13.22 7.32 7.71
C ALA A 749 -14.03 6.05 7.43
N LEU A 750 -15.11 6.18 6.65
CA LEU A 750 -15.90 5.05 6.16
C LEU A 750 -15.02 4.05 5.41
N ALA A 751 -14.25 4.53 4.43
CA ALA A 751 -13.35 3.70 3.67
C ALA A 751 -12.36 2.97 4.60
N ALA A 752 -11.73 3.69 5.53
CA ALA A 752 -10.72 3.11 6.41
C ALA A 752 -11.32 1.98 7.27
N ARG A 753 -12.54 2.16 7.78
CA ARG A 753 -13.27 1.13 8.51
C ARG A 753 -13.59 -0.08 7.64
N GLN A 754 -14.02 0.13 6.39
CA GLN A 754 -14.25 -0.96 5.44
C GLN A 754 -12.98 -1.76 5.17
N ARG A 755 -11.83 -1.11 5.03
CA ARG A 755 -10.54 -1.80 4.89
C ARG A 755 -10.18 -2.64 6.12
N GLU A 756 -10.41 -2.13 7.34
CA GLU A 756 -10.18 -2.92 8.55
C GLU A 756 -11.14 -4.10 8.67
N LEU A 757 -12.41 -3.91 8.30
CA LEU A 757 -13.40 -4.96 8.26
C LEU A 757 -13.02 -6.11 7.33
N VAL A 758 -12.51 -5.82 6.13
CA VAL A 758 -12.00 -6.84 5.19
C VAL A 758 -10.85 -7.63 5.81
N LYS A 759 -9.93 -6.97 6.55
CA LYS A 759 -8.85 -7.67 7.25
C LYS A 759 -9.37 -8.59 8.35
N LEU A 760 -10.39 -8.16 9.10
CA LEU A 760 -11.01 -8.99 10.13
C LEU A 760 -11.72 -10.21 9.55
N ILE A 761 -12.42 -10.07 8.42
CA ILE A 761 -13.02 -11.22 7.71
C ILE A 761 -11.92 -12.19 7.26
N ALA A 762 -10.84 -11.68 6.66
CA ALA A 762 -9.71 -12.52 6.26
C ALA A 762 -9.11 -13.27 7.47
N MET A 763 -8.95 -12.60 8.61
CA MET A 763 -8.47 -13.23 9.85
C MET A 763 -9.45 -14.27 10.38
N ALA A 764 -10.75 -14.02 10.37
CA ALA A 764 -11.76 -15.01 10.76
C ALA A 764 -11.70 -16.26 9.87
N MET A 765 -11.52 -16.08 8.57
CA MET A 765 -11.29 -17.20 7.65
C MET A 765 -10.01 -17.97 8.01
N HIS A 766 -8.89 -17.32 8.37
CA HIS A 766 -7.67 -18.04 8.77
C HIS A 766 -7.89 -18.99 9.93
N GLU A 767 -8.80 -18.63 10.84
CA GLU A 767 -9.09 -19.37 12.06
C GLU A 767 -10.02 -20.56 11.83
N GLU A 768 -10.92 -20.44 10.86
CA GLU A 768 -11.70 -21.58 10.39
C GLU A 768 -10.78 -22.67 9.84
N THR A 769 -9.73 -22.27 9.12
CA THR A 769 -8.68 -23.18 8.66
C THR A 769 -7.47 -22.43 8.12
N ALA A 770 -6.27 -22.89 8.50
CA ALA A 770 -4.99 -22.31 8.09
C ALA A 770 -4.80 -22.28 6.56
N LEU A 771 -5.56 -23.10 5.83
CA LEU A 771 -5.53 -23.20 4.37
C LEU A 771 -6.06 -21.93 3.67
N TRP A 772 -6.88 -21.12 4.35
CA TRP A 772 -7.39 -19.86 3.80
C TRP A 772 -6.33 -18.77 3.67
N LYS A 773 -5.33 -18.79 4.56
CA LYS A 773 -4.33 -17.73 4.68
C LYS A 773 -3.70 -17.29 3.35
N PRO A 774 -3.08 -18.18 2.56
CA PRO A 774 -2.48 -17.77 1.29
C PRO A 774 -3.48 -17.14 0.32
N LEU A 775 -4.75 -17.56 0.33
CA LEU A 775 -5.78 -17.04 -0.57
C LEU A 775 -6.21 -15.65 -0.16
N THR A 776 -6.52 -15.48 1.13
CA THR A 776 -6.90 -14.18 1.68
C THR A 776 -5.74 -13.17 1.66
N ASP A 777 -4.48 -13.60 1.77
CA ASP A 777 -3.31 -12.72 1.68
C ASP A 777 -3.20 -12.10 0.28
N VAL A 778 -3.57 -12.85 -0.78
CA VAL A 778 -3.67 -12.33 -2.15
C VAL A 778 -4.76 -11.26 -2.24
N VAL A 779 -5.95 -11.53 -1.69
CA VAL A 779 -7.06 -10.55 -1.67
C VAL A 779 -6.67 -9.28 -0.91
N LEU A 780 -5.99 -9.40 0.23
CA LEU A 780 -5.50 -8.27 1.00
C LEU A 780 -4.40 -7.50 0.26
N ALA A 781 -3.49 -8.18 -0.44
CA ALA A 781 -2.45 -7.53 -1.23
C ALA A 781 -3.04 -6.73 -2.41
N ASP A 782 -4.07 -7.28 -3.07
CA ASP A 782 -4.82 -6.57 -4.11
C ASP A 782 -5.57 -5.37 -3.56
N LEU A 783 -6.26 -5.52 -2.42
CA LEU A 783 -6.89 -4.41 -1.70
C LEU A 783 -5.89 -3.28 -1.43
N GLU A 784 -4.69 -3.58 -0.92
CA GLU A 784 -3.66 -2.58 -0.66
C GLU A 784 -3.17 -1.87 -1.93
N ARG A 785 -3.11 -2.59 -3.05
CA ARG A 785 -2.72 -2.03 -4.35
C ARG A 785 -3.78 -1.06 -4.84
N ASP A 786 -5.02 -1.53 -4.94
CA ASP A 786 -6.17 -0.77 -5.45
C ASP A 786 -6.44 0.47 -4.59
N TRP A 787 -6.35 0.29 -3.27
CA TRP A 787 -6.49 1.36 -2.29
C TRP A 787 -5.47 2.50 -2.49
N ARG A 788 -4.21 2.18 -2.81
CA ARG A 788 -3.15 3.17 -3.03
C ARG A 788 -3.29 3.87 -4.38
N SER A 789 -3.84 3.20 -5.39
CA SER A 789 -4.12 3.80 -6.69
C SER A 789 -5.39 4.65 -6.70
N ALA A 790 -6.31 4.43 -5.78
CA ALA A 790 -7.56 5.17 -5.66
C ALA A 790 -7.31 6.67 -5.45
N THR A 791 -7.95 7.49 -6.28
CA THR A 791 -7.85 8.96 -6.28
C THR A 791 -8.94 9.61 -5.44
N THR A 792 -10.02 8.90 -5.16
CA THR A 792 -11.16 9.37 -4.35
C THR A 792 -11.52 8.40 -3.23
N ALA A 793 -12.27 8.88 -2.23
CA ALA A 793 -12.72 8.03 -1.12
C ALA A 793 -13.74 6.97 -1.57
N SER A 794 -14.61 7.27 -2.54
CA SER A 794 -15.55 6.30 -3.10
C SER A 794 -14.79 5.14 -3.78
N GLU A 795 -13.71 5.41 -4.49
CA GLU A 795 -12.85 4.37 -5.08
C GLU A 795 -12.20 3.49 -4.02
N GLN A 796 -11.80 4.07 -2.88
CA GLN A 796 -11.29 3.30 -1.74
C GLN A 796 -12.37 2.40 -1.12
N VAL A 797 -13.61 2.91 -0.99
CA VAL A 797 -14.76 2.10 -0.55
C VAL A 797 -15.02 0.97 -1.55
N LEU A 798 -15.03 1.26 -2.86
CA LEU A 798 -15.21 0.24 -3.90
C LEU A 798 -14.14 -0.84 -3.85
N ALA A 799 -12.86 -0.47 -3.68
CA ALA A 799 -11.77 -1.42 -3.51
C ALA A 799 -11.99 -2.34 -2.30
N ALA A 800 -12.44 -1.79 -1.17
CA ALA A 800 -12.77 -2.57 0.01
C ALA A 800 -13.97 -3.51 -0.23
N GLN A 801 -15.05 -3.05 -0.87
CA GLN A 801 -16.22 -3.87 -1.18
C GLN A 801 -15.92 -5.00 -2.16
N ARG A 802 -15.06 -4.76 -3.16
CA ARG A 802 -14.56 -5.80 -4.08
C ARG A 802 -13.73 -6.84 -3.35
N ALA A 803 -12.84 -6.41 -2.46
CA ALA A 803 -12.02 -7.31 -1.67
C ALA A 803 -12.89 -8.17 -0.73
N GLU A 804 -13.90 -7.58 -0.10
CA GLU A 804 -14.86 -8.31 0.72
C GLU A 804 -15.65 -9.34 -0.11
N ALA A 805 -16.19 -8.94 -1.25
CA ALA A 805 -16.91 -9.83 -2.16
C ALA A 805 -16.05 -11.01 -2.62
N ARG A 806 -14.75 -10.78 -2.86
CA ARG A 806 -13.79 -11.86 -3.15
C ARG A 806 -13.58 -12.80 -1.95
N LEU A 807 -13.55 -12.29 -0.73
CA LEU A 807 -13.47 -13.14 0.47
C LEU A 807 -14.73 -14.00 0.64
N TRP A 808 -15.92 -13.41 0.46
CA TRP A 808 -17.18 -14.15 0.47
C TRP A 808 -17.25 -15.18 -0.65
N LEU A 809 -16.87 -14.82 -1.87
CA LEU A 809 -16.81 -15.76 -2.99
C LEU A 809 -15.87 -16.93 -2.69
N LEU A 810 -14.66 -16.66 -2.17
CA LEU A 810 -13.74 -17.72 -1.75
C LEU A 810 -14.41 -18.64 -0.72
N ARG A 811 -15.03 -18.07 0.32
CA ARG A 811 -15.70 -18.84 1.37
C ARG A 811 -16.88 -19.67 0.85
N LEU A 812 -17.73 -19.08 0.02
CA LEU A 812 -18.93 -19.69 -0.57
C LEU A 812 -18.59 -20.74 -1.63
N GLU A 813 -17.46 -20.61 -2.34
CA GLU A 813 -16.91 -21.67 -3.18
C GLU A 813 -16.23 -22.77 -2.35
N GLY A 814 -16.06 -22.51 -1.04
CA GLY A 814 -15.41 -23.40 -0.10
C GLY A 814 -13.90 -23.38 -0.31
N LEU A 815 -13.16 -24.09 0.53
CA LEU A 815 -11.86 -24.57 0.08
C LEU A 815 -12.15 -25.68 -0.93
N PRO A 816 -11.72 -25.56 -2.20
CA PRO A 816 -11.73 -26.70 -3.12
C PRO A 816 -11.05 -27.96 -2.58
#